data_AF-B5RIR2-F1
#
_entry.id   AF-B5RIR2-F1
#
_cell.length_a   1.000
_cell.length_b   1.000
_cell.length_c   1.000
_cell.angle_alpha   90.00
_cell.angle_beta   90.00
_cell.angle_gamma   90.00
#
_symmetry.space_group_name_H-M   'P 1'
#
loop_
_entity.id
_entity.type
_entity.pdbx_description
1 polymer ?
#
loop_
_entity_poly.entity_id
_entity_poly.type
_entity_poly.pdbx_seq_one_letter_code
_entity_poly.pdbx_strand_id
1 'polypeptide(L)'
;MHRIPLYMGSEPRPEASEYITMSEAMCPRNLIECELFLKILRKTTDKVFLDFSEVAEGCLNISKKCMNMKSPTVLKMTLQSLDEIICRAPSASPTCVDAIMARSVLYIKNNQNTTACNDLLYYESLDPALKTAEGTIISQILHCICLFVNREYEASKDKLSVVKGLIEDGTLADRSEVSPFLALIEQHEERINQARINVEFCKKVQTENFVPFKGFKLTRKIPFASQACDYSEKSIEKSGGVFASCDVPKGEIVLVENPVYFQFSAPFLNCELCGVHQQQLYTCDNCRYRSYCSKSCMKSDAEVHQYECYGYKIGLIPMLEANMLFRLFCEAGEYILPAIVDYAMDGGILSNPRDAWTFILEHAQEEEKTYNLVGELLATAPDYNLLTREKYTEIVTTAFRLSVFIYNDTRLAEKYFYLLALVKTDLITVMAAILLRLGGHVLLNSQRDNLCYRQREGIDAMNENNDEFENCGILPMPTDRISANVFSYYGVNAITDFVDCYNNVHDSLAEIEPEYPEKFSNDSPIFRFADRLHSICMQKYEIEAVEDLVSADTLPEQEINEILQIFNTSQRCQLLTNIAKYFQQFVYQYFHKIENTVQLKSTLCVTLKAFKQNCGTKNIKAIFLPNGKVVGVTAKKVHKGEELVICPDFARYRDQSRILDLARRGDFNFSTSIENEYENVT
;
A
#
# COMPACT_ATOMS: atom_id res chain seq x y z
N MET A 1 1.33 19.55 -1.46
CA MET A 1 1.58 20.17 -2.79
C MET A 1 0.30 20.59 -3.51
N HIS A 2 -0.76 19.76 -3.53
CA HIS A 2 -2.05 20.15 -4.12
C HIS A 2 -2.75 21.29 -3.36
N ARG A 3 -2.46 21.46 -2.06
CA ARG A 3 -2.92 22.58 -1.22
C ARG A 3 -2.44 23.96 -1.67
N ILE A 4 -1.28 24.07 -2.32
CA ILE A 4 -0.76 25.37 -2.77
C ILE A 4 -1.50 25.73 -4.07
N PRO A 5 -2.40 26.74 -4.07
CA PRO A 5 -3.29 26.98 -5.19
C PRO A 5 -2.52 27.55 -6.39
N LEU A 6 -2.96 27.18 -7.60
CA LEU A 6 -2.52 27.84 -8.82
C LEU A 6 -3.06 29.27 -8.89
N TYR A 7 -2.33 30.16 -9.55
CA TYR A 7 -2.83 31.49 -9.89
C TYR A 7 -3.74 31.38 -11.11
N MET A 8 -5.03 31.68 -10.93
CA MET A 8 -6.02 31.70 -11.99
C MET A 8 -6.76 33.04 -12.01
N GLY A 9 -7.01 33.59 -13.20
CA GLY A 9 -7.66 34.89 -13.37
C GLY A 9 -9.16 34.88 -13.04
N SER A 10 -9.78 33.71 -13.17
CA SER A 10 -11.13 33.41 -12.71
C SER A 10 -11.14 32.01 -12.08
N GLU A 11 -12.13 31.76 -11.24
CA GLU A 11 -12.33 30.43 -10.67
C GLU A 11 -12.63 29.40 -11.77
N PRO A 12 -12.07 28.18 -11.65
CA PRO A 12 -12.24 27.15 -12.66
C PRO A 12 -13.70 26.67 -12.64
N ARG A 13 -14.29 26.57 -13.83
CA ARG A 13 -15.69 26.17 -14.02
C ARG A 13 -15.77 24.67 -14.25
N PRO A 14 -16.54 23.90 -13.45
CA PRO A 14 -16.73 22.46 -13.65
C PRO A 14 -17.30 22.08 -15.03
N GLU A 15 -18.00 23.02 -15.69
CA GLU A 15 -18.65 22.80 -16.98
C GLU A 15 -17.73 23.08 -18.18
N ALA A 16 -16.57 23.70 -17.96
CA ALA A 16 -15.60 23.93 -19.02
C ALA A 16 -14.92 22.62 -19.41
N SER A 17 -14.50 22.49 -20.67
CA SER A 17 -13.68 21.34 -21.06
C SER A 17 -12.33 21.36 -20.36
N GLU A 18 -11.76 20.19 -20.10
CA GLU A 18 -10.51 20.02 -19.37
C GLU A 18 -9.36 20.78 -20.04
N TYR A 19 -9.35 20.82 -21.38
CA TYR A 19 -8.42 21.63 -22.15
C TYR A 19 -8.55 23.13 -21.89
N ILE A 20 -9.79 23.67 -21.81
CA ILE A 20 -10.03 25.09 -21.54
C ILE A 20 -9.55 25.42 -20.12
N THR A 21 -9.93 24.61 -19.13
CA THR A 21 -9.48 24.79 -17.74
C THR A 21 -7.95 24.76 -17.63
N MET A 22 -7.29 23.83 -18.31
CA MET A 22 -5.83 23.75 -18.28
C MET A 22 -5.13 24.87 -19.07
N SER A 23 -5.77 25.38 -20.13
CA SER A 23 -5.29 26.56 -20.86
C SER A 23 -5.35 27.81 -19.98
N GLU A 24 -6.40 27.97 -19.17
CA GLU A 24 -6.51 29.07 -18.20
C GLU A 24 -5.49 28.94 -17.05
N ALA A 25 -5.22 27.71 -16.60
CA ALA A 25 -4.19 27.42 -15.60
C ALA A 25 -2.76 27.61 -16.15
N MET A 26 -2.55 27.44 -17.46
CA MET A 26 -1.26 27.59 -18.12
C MET A 26 -0.87 29.07 -18.26
N CYS A 27 -0.19 29.58 -17.23
CA CYS A 27 0.44 30.90 -17.27
C CYS A 27 1.91 30.84 -16.85
N PRO A 28 2.75 31.82 -17.26
CA PRO A 28 4.18 31.83 -16.92
C PRO A 28 4.45 31.71 -15.42
N ARG A 29 3.61 32.34 -14.58
CA ARG A 29 3.75 32.29 -13.12
C ARG A 29 3.60 30.87 -12.57
N ASN A 30 2.54 30.16 -12.97
CA ASN A 30 2.29 28.78 -12.52
C ASN A 30 3.38 27.82 -13.00
N LEU A 31 3.80 27.97 -14.26
CA LEU A 31 4.86 27.12 -14.84
C LEU A 31 6.20 27.32 -14.11
N ILE A 32 6.64 28.58 -13.97
CA ILE A 32 7.90 28.91 -13.27
C ILE A 32 7.85 28.46 -11.81
N GLU A 33 6.75 28.73 -11.10
CA GLU A 33 6.60 28.31 -9.70
C GLU A 33 6.66 26.78 -9.57
N CYS A 34 5.98 26.03 -10.45
CA CYS A 34 6.02 24.58 -10.42
C CYS A 34 7.42 24.03 -10.73
N GLU A 35 8.15 24.60 -11.69
CA GLU A 35 9.53 24.21 -11.99
C GLU A 35 10.49 24.50 -10.82
N LEU A 36 10.31 25.62 -10.13
CA LEU A 36 11.05 25.93 -8.90
C LEU A 36 10.74 24.93 -7.80
N PHE A 37 9.47 24.55 -7.64
CA PHE A 37 9.07 23.53 -6.68
C PHE A 37 9.75 22.18 -6.94
N LEU A 38 9.80 21.72 -8.20
CA LEU A 38 10.52 20.47 -8.54
C LEU A 38 12.01 20.56 -8.19
N LYS A 39 12.66 21.69 -8.48
CA LYS A 39 14.07 21.93 -8.11
C LYS A 39 14.28 21.90 -6.59
N ILE A 40 13.37 22.51 -5.82
CA ILE A 40 13.41 22.51 -4.36
C ILE A 40 13.22 21.10 -3.81
N LEU A 41 12.20 20.37 -4.27
CA LEU A 41 11.94 19.00 -3.84
C LEU A 41 13.15 18.11 -4.08
N ARG A 42 13.77 18.19 -5.27
CA ARG A 42 14.99 17.46 -5.60
C ARG A 42 16.14 17.82 -4.66
N LYS A 43 16.51 19.11 -4.58
CA LYS A 43 17.67 19.56 -3.80
C LYS A 43 17.52 19.22 -2.30
N THR A 44 16.33 19.39 -1.76
CA THR A 44 16.05 19.10 -0.35
C THR A 44 16.05 17.60 -0.08
N THR A 45 15.46 16.80 -0.96
CA THR A 45 15.48 15.33 -0.84
C THR A 45 16.90 14.79 -0.91
N ASP A 46 17.69 15.21 -1.90
CA ASP A 46 19.07 14.75 -2.07
C ASP A 46 19.91 15.08 -0.83
N LYS A 47 19.71 16.26 -0.22
CA LYS A 47 20.35 16.65 1.04
C LYS A 47 19.96 15.72 2.19
N VAL A 48 18.65 15.51 2.41
CA VAL A 48 18.18 14.65 3.50
C VAL A 48 18.67 13.21 3.35
N PHE A 49 18.71 12.68 2.13
CA PHE A 49 19.20 11.32 1.88
C PHE A 49 20.71 11.19 2.08
N LEU A 50 21.48 12.25 1.77
CA LEU A 50 22.89 12.31 2.11
C LEU A 50 23.10 12.26 3.63
N ASP A 51 22.37 13.10 4.38
CA ASP A 51 22.43 13.13 5.85
C ASP A 51 22.11 11.74 6.44
N PHE A 52 21.07 11.06 5.93
CA PHE A 52 20.75 9.68 6.33
C PHE A 52 21.90 8.69 6.04
N SER A 53 22.53 8.82 4.88
CA SER A 53 23.65 7.95 4.51
C SER A 53 24.85 8.12 5.45
N GLU A 54 25.12 9.34 5.91
CA GLU A 54 26.26 9.64 6.80
C GLU A 54 26.05 9.07 8.21
N VAL A 55 24.81 9.03 8.71
CA VAL A 55 24.52 8.56 10.08
C VAL A 55 24.17 7.08 10.18
N ALA A 56 23.78 6.43 9.06
CA ALA A 56 23.25 5.07 9.06
C ALA A 56 24.21 4.04 9.70
N GLU A 57 25.51 4.14 9.44
CA GLU A 57 26.51 3.22 10.02
C GLU A 57 26.63 3.40 11.54
N GLY A 58 26.58 4.65 12.02
CA GLY A 58 26.56 4.95 13.45
C GLY A 58 25.33 4.34 14.14
N CYS A 59 24.14 4.50 13.53
CA CYS A 59 22.90 3.90 14.01
C CYS A 59 22.94 2.37 14.03
N LEU A 60 23.52 1.74 13.01
CA LEU A 60 23.71 0.29 12.96
C LEU A 60 24.63 -0.19 14.09
N ASN A 61 25.74 0.51 14.33
CA ASN A 61 26.70 0.17 15.39
C ASN A 61 26.07 0.26 16.79
N ILE A 62 25.21 1.26 17.02
CA ILE A 62 24.43 1.38 18.26
C ILE A 62 23.45 0.20 18.36
N SER A 63 22.71 -0.09 17.29
CA SER A 63 21.74 -1.19 17.24
C SER A 63 22.38 -2.54 17.55
N LYS A 64 23.53 -2.87 16.92
CA LYS A 64 24.30 -4.11 17.17
C LYS A 64 24.69 -4.25 18.65
N LYS A 65 25.06 -3.16 19.33
CA LYS A 65 25.36 -3.17 20.78
C LYS A 65 24.11 -3.43 21.63
N CYS A 66 22.98 -2.85 21.25
CA CYS A 66 21.71 -2.97 21.97
C CYS A 66 21.03 -4.34 21.82
N MET A 67 21.31 -5.09 20.75
CA MET A 67 20.74 -6.44 20.51
C MET A 67 21.05 -7.50 21.57
N ASN A 68 22.03 -7.25 22.44
CA ASN A 68 22.40 -8.16 23.54
C ASN A 68 21.80 -7.73 24.89
N MET A 69 21.08 -6.61 24.93
CA MET A 69 20.40 -6.14 26.13
C MET A 69 19.09 -6.91 26.35
N LYS A 70 18.72 -7.13 27.61
CA LYS A 70 17.48 -7.84 27.99
C LYS A 70 16.25 -6.94 28.09
N SER A 71 16.41 -5.62 27.95
CA SER A 71 15.31 -4.66 28.11
C SER A 71 14.35 -4.70 26.91
N PRO A 72 13.06 -5.01 27.09
CA PRO A 72 12.08 -5.04 26.00
C PRO A 72 11.96 -3.70 25.27
N THR A 73 12.01 -2.58 26.00
CA THR A 73 11.96 -1.23 25.44
C THR A 73 13.15 -0.96 24.53
N VAL A 74 14.36 -1.33 24.96
CA VAL A 74 15.58 -1.15 24.16
C VAL A 74 15.53 -2.02 22.91
N LEU A 75 15.05 -3.27 23.01
CA LEU A 75 14.91 -4.15 21.85
C LEU A 75 13.86 -3.64 20.86
N LYS A 76 12.74 -3.06 21.32
CA LYS A 76 11.75 -2.40 20.47
C LYS A 76 12.36 -1.21 19.72
N MET A 77 13.10 -0.34 20.41
CA MET A 77 13.80 0.79 19.78
C MET A 77 14.88 0.32 18.79
N THR A 78 15.58 -0.76 19.11
CA THR A 78 16.58 -1.38 18.24
C THR A 78 15.92 -1.88 16.95
N LEU A 79 14.78 -2.56 17.06
CA LEU A 79 14.02 -3.02 15.89
C LEU A 79 13.57 -1.84 15.02
N GLN A 80 13.02 -0.78 15.62
CA GLN A 80 12.60 0.43 14.90
C GLN A 80 13.77 1.10 14.17
N SER A 81 14.95 1.18 14.81
CA SER A 81 16.15 1.74 14.18
C SER A 81 16.63 0.88 13.00
N LEU A 82 16.61 -0.45 13.15
CA LEU A 82 16.93 -1.36 12.05
C LEU A 82 15.94 -1.23 10.89
N ASP A 83 14.65 -1.13 11.17
CA ASP A 83 13.64 -0.95 10.12
C ASP A 83 13.86 0.37 9.36
N GLU A 84 14.20 1.45 10.07
CA GLU A 84 14.50 2.74 9.46
C GLU A 84 15.74 2.69 8.57
N ILE A 85 16.83 2.03 9.02
CA ILE A 85 18.03 1.82 8.20
C ILE A 85 17.66 1.06 6.93
N ILE A 86 16.91 -0.04 7.04
CA ILE A 86 16.52 -0.88 5.91
C ILE A 86 15.66 -0.09 4.92
N CYS A 87 14.73 0.73 5.41
CA CYS A 87 13.78 1.44 4.58
C CYS A 87 14.33 2.75 4.00
N ARG A 88 15.32 3.38 4.64
CA ARG A 88 15.75 4.76 4.31
C ARG A 88 17.22 4.89 3.92
N ALA A 89 18.12 4.05 4.43
CA ALA A 89 19.53 4.11 4.05
C ALA A 89 19.75 3.62 2.61
N PRO A 90 20.88 3.98 1.95
CA PRO A 90 21.24 3.42 0.65
C PRO A 90 21.33 1.89 0.72
N SER A 91 20.63 1.17 -0.16
CA SER A 91 20.59 -0.30 -0.20
C SER A 91 21.78 -0.90 -0.89
N ALA A 92 22.47 -0.12 -1.73
CA ALA A 92 23.78 -0.48 -2.25
C ALA A 92 24.90 -0.22 -1.21
N SER A 93 24.58 -0.28 0.09
CA SER A 93 25.56 -0.15 1.17
C SER A 93 25.64 -1.43 2.00
N PRO A 94 26.83 -1.81 2.48
CA PRO A 94 26.98 -2.89 3.46
C PRO A 94 26.13 -2.65 4.72
N THR A 95 25.94 -1.39 5.12
CA THR A 95 25.10 -1.01 6.27
C THR A 95 23.67 -1.52 6.15
N CYS A 96 23.06 -1.41 4.97
CA CYS A 96 21.70 -1.91 4.74
C CYS A 96 21.66 -3.45 4.81
N VAL A 97 22.63 -4.10 4.17
CA VAL A 97 22.78 -5.58 4.15
C VAL A 97 22.95 -6.12 5.58
N ASP A 98 23.80 -5.50 6.37
CA ASP A 98 24.04 -5.84 7.77
C ASP A 98 22.82 -5.57 8.66
N ALA A 99 22.06 -4.51 8.39
CA ALA A 99 20.85 -4.22 9.15
C ALA A 99 19.78 -5.31 8.93
N ILE A 100 19.64 -5.83 7.71
CA ILE A 100 18.73 -6.95 7.39
C ILE A 100 19.16 -8.21 8.14
N MET A 101 20.46 -8.52 8.13
CA MET A 101 20.99 -9.64 8.90
C MET A 101 20.73 -9.47 10.40
N ALA A 102 21.05 -8.30 10.96
CA ALA A 102 20.84 -7.98 12.36
C ALA A 102 19.36 -8.10 12.78
N ARG A 103 18.45 -7.60 11.95
CA ARG A 103 17.00 -7.72 12.18
C ARG A 103 16.54 -9.17 12.17
N SER A 104 17.04 -9.99 11.23
CA SER A 104 16.74 -11.42 11.19
C SER A 104 17.16 -12.15 12.47
N VAL A 105 18.36 -11.86 13.00
CA VAL A 105 18.85 -12.44 14.25
C VAL A 105 17.97 -12.01 15.43
N LEU A 106 17.52 -10.76 15.46
CA LEU A 106 16.62 -10.27 16.49
C LEU A 106 15.25 -10.97 16.43
N TYR A 107 14.72 -11.21 15.24
CA TYR A 107 13.49 -11.98 15.05
C TYR A 107 13.64 -13.43 15.54
N ILE A 108 14.77 -14.09 15.24
CA ILE A 108 15.06 -15.45 15.72
C ILE A 108 15.11 -15.47 17.25
N LYS A 109 15.82 -14.50 17.88
CA LYS A 109 15.88 -14.36 19.35
C LYS A 109 14.50 -14.17 19.99
N ASN A 110 13.56 -13.58 19.26
CA ASN A 110 12.18 -13.34 19.69
C ASN A 110 11.20 -14.45 19.26
N ASN A 111 11.70 -15.62 18.79
CA ASN A 111 10.89 -16.74 18.27
C ASN A 111 10.01 -16.39 17.05
N GLN A 112 10.33 -15.33 16.31
CA GLN A 112 9.63 -14.91 15.10
C GLN A 112 10.29 -15.50 13.84
N ASN A 113 10.45 -16.82 13.81
CA ASN A 113 11.21 -17.54 12.78
C ASN A 113 10.62 -17.39 11.36
N THR A 114 9.30 -17.32 11.22
CA THR A 114 8.65 -17.02 9.92
C THR A 114 9.03 -15.64 9.39
N THR A 115 9.07 -14.63 10.25
CA THR A 115 9.48 -13.26 9.90
C THR A 115 10.98 -13.21 9.59
N ALA A 116 11.80 -13.95 10.34
CA ALA A 116 13.23 -14.07 10.09
C ALA A 116 13.53 -14.70 8.72
N CYS A 117 12.78 -15.75 8.31
CA CYS A 117 12.89 -16.36 6.98
C CYS A 117 12.77 -15.33 5.86
N ASN A 118 11.84 -14.37 5.96
CA ASN A 118 11.67 -13.34 4.94
C ASN A 118 12.90 -12.43 4.82
N ASP A 119 13.51 -12.02 5.94
CA ASP A 119 14.74 -11.21 5.92
C ASP A 119 15.92 -12.00 5.35
N LEU A 120 16.02 -13.28 5.68
CA LEU A 120 17.10 -14.15 5.18
C LEU A 120 16.94 -14.42 3.68
N LEU A 121 15.73 -14.68 3.20
CA LEU A 121 15.41 -14.77 1.78
C LEU A 121 15.69 -13.45 1.05
N TYR A 122 15.33 -12.32 1.66
CA TYR A 122 15.61 -11.01 1.09
C TYR A 122 17.11 -10.75 1.02
N TYR A 123 17.87 -11.06 2.10
CA TYR A 123 19.32 -10.97 2.17
C TYR A 123 19.98 -11.81 1.07
N GLU A 124 19.55 -13.05 0.85
CA GLU A 124 20.03 -13.92 -0.23
C GLU A 124 19.90 -13.25 -1.61
N SER A 125 18.81 -12.51 -1.82
CA SER A 125 18.52 -11.84 -3.10
C SER A 125 19.35 -10.57 -3.39
N LEU A 126 20.08 -10.05 -2.39
CA LEU A 126 20.91 -8.85 -2.53
C LEU A 126 22.21 -9.12 -3.29
N ASP A 127 22.86 -8.05 -3.75
CA ASP A 127 24.13 -8.12 -4.47
C ASP A 127 25.19 -8.87 -3.64
N PRO A 128 25.77 -9.98 -4.15
CA PRO A 128 26.84 -10.71 -3.46
C PRO A 128 28.06 -9.86 -3.14
N ALA A 129 28.36 -8.81 -3.93
CA ALA A 129 29.51 -7.94 -3.71
C ALA A 129 29.41 -7.11 -2.41
N LEU A 130 28.22 -6.98 -1.83
CA LEU A 130 27.97 -6.26 -0.59
C LEU A 130 27.99 -7.17 0.66
N LYS A 131 28.15 -8.49 0.47
CA LYS A 131 28.09 -9.49 1.54
C LYS A 131 29.49 -9.99 1.87
N THR A 132 29.73 -10.27 3.14
CA THR A 132 30.92 -11.02 3.56
C THR A 132 30.71 -12.51 3.32
N ALA A 133 31.80 -13.27 3.23
CA ALA A 133 31.74 -14.72 3.11
C ALA A 133 31.10 -15.34 4.38
N GLU A 134 31.49 -14.82 5.54
CA GLU A 134 30.96 -15.17 6.86
C GLU A 134 29.47 -14.89 6.94
N GLY A 135 29.04 -13.69 6.56
CA GLY A 135 27.62 -13.29 6.55
C GLY A 135 26.77 -14.16 5.62
N THR A 136 27.34 -14.58 4.48
CA THR A 136 26.68 -15.49 3.55
C THR A 136 26.45 -16.87 4.18
N ILE A 137 27.47 -17.45 4.82
CA ILE A 137 27.36 -18.75 5.50
C ILE A 137 26.39 -18.67 6.67
N ILE A 138 26.49 -17.63 7.51
CA ILE A 138 25.60 -17.40 8.65
C ILE A 138 24.15 -17.28 8.17
N SER A 139 23.88 -16.52 7.11
CA SER A 139 22.56 -16.42 6.49
C SER A 139 21.99 -17.79 6.12
N GLN A 140 22.78 -18.63 5.42
CA GLN A 140 22.31 -19.94 4.97
C GLN A 140 22.01 -20.87 6.15
N ILE A 141 22.86 -20.87 7.17
CA ILE A 141 22.66 -21.65 8.40
C ILE A 141 21.37 -21.23 9.10
N LEU A 142 21.21 -19.93 9.36
CA LEU A 142 20.03 -19.40 10.03
C LEU A 142 18.76 -19.69 9.24
N HIS A 143 18.81 -19.58 7.91
CA HIS A 143 17.66 -19.85 7.06
C HIS A 143 17.27 -21.33 7.10
N CYS A 144 18.25 -22.23 7.04
CA CYS A 144 18.04 -23.67 7.18
C CYS A 144 17.30 -24.01 8.48
N ILE A 145 17.74 -23.41 9.59
CA ILE A 145 17.16 -23.62 10.92
C ILE A 145 15.76 -23.02 11.01
N CYS A 146 15.55 -21.81 10.50
CA CYS A 146 14.23 -21.18 10.50
C CYS A 146 13.21 -22.02 9.71
N LEU A 147 13.59 -22.55 8.54
CA LEU A 147 12.74 -23.46 7.75
C LEU A 147 12.39 -24.72 8.55
N PHE A 148 13.38 -25.31 9.23
CA PHE A 148 13.15 -26.48 10.09
C PHE A 148 12.15 -26.17 11.22
N VAL A 149 12.33 -25.05 11.92
CA VAL A 149 11.45 -24.62 13.02
C VAL A 149 10.05 -24.30 12.52
N ASN A 150 9.92 -23.74 11.31
CA ASN A 150 8.65 -23.47 10.63
C ASN A 150 7.99 -24.74 10.07
N ARG A 151 8.60 -25.92 10.23
CA ARG A 151 8.13 -27.22 9.73
C ARG A 151 8.15 -27.34 8.20
N GLU A 152 8.94 -26.52 7.51
CA GLU A 152 9.24 -26.62 6.08
C GLU A 152 10.40 -27.60 5.86
N TYR A 153 10.18 -28.87 6.18
CA TYR A 153 11.24 -29.86 6.32
C TYR A 153 11.99 -30.15 5.01
N GLU A 154 11.29 -30.25 3.88
CA GLU A 154 11.93 -30.51 2.59
C GLU A 154 12.80 -29.31 2.16
N ALA A 155 12.27 -28.08 2.26
CA ALA A 155 13.04 -26.87 2.01
C ALA A 155 14.25 -26.74 2.95
N SER A 156 14.12 -27.16 4.20
CA SER A 156 15.22 -27.20 5.17
C SER A 156 16.30 -28.22 4.79
N LYS A 157 15.93 -29.43 4.33
CA LYS A 157 16.89 -30.44 3.85
C LYS A 157 17.65 -29.97 2.60
N ASP A 158 16.94 -29.35 1.67
CA ASP A 158 17.55 -28.76 0.48
C ASP A 158 18.56 -27.68 0.86
N LYS A 159 18.17 -26.79 1.80
CA LYS A 159 19.03 -25.73 2.32
C LYS A 159 20.24 -26.26 3.09
N LEU A 160 20.07 -27.34 3.87
CA LEU A 160 21.17 -28.01 4.59
C LEU A 160 22.25 -28.53 3.63
N SER A 161 21.84 -29.07 2.48
CA SER A 161 22.77 -29.54 1.44
C SER A 161 23.61 -28.39 0.87
N VAL A 162 23.00 -27.22 0.66
CA VAL A 162 23.70 -25.99 0.23
C VAL A 162 24.69 -25.52 1.30
N VAL A 163 24.28 -25.51 2.58
CA VAL A 163 25.15 -25.13 3.71
C VAL A 163 26.39 -26.01 3.76
N LYS A 164 26.25 -27.33 3.62
CA LYS A 164 27.39 -28.25 3.62
C LYS A 164 28.38 -27.97 2.49
N GLY A 165 27.90 -27.76 1.28
CA GLY A 165 28.76 -27.38 0.15
C GLY A 165 29.55 -26.10 0.40
N LEU A 166 28.90 -25.08 0.97
CA LEU A 166 29.58 -23.81 1.31
C LEU A 166 30.65 -23.95 2.41
N ILE A 167 30.43 -24.85 3.37
CA ILE A 167 31.40 -25.13 4.44
C ILE A 167 32.61 -25.91 3.89
N GLU A 168 32.38 -26.85 2.97
CA GLU A 168 33.42 -27.66 2.33
C GLU A 168 34.29 -26.84 1.36
N ASP A 169 33.69 -25.90 0.62
CA ASP A 169 34.38 -25.07 -0.38
C ASP A 169 35.11 -23.84 0.22
N GLY A 170 34.80 -23.44 1.45
CA GLY A 170 35.24 -22.17 2.03
C GLY A 170 36.59 -22.21 2.78
N THR A 171 37.62 -21.50 2.27
CA THR A 171 38.73 -21.02 3.10
C THR A 171 38.29 -19.80 3.92
N LEU A 172 37.70 -20.03 5.09
CA LEU A 172 37.35 -18.96 6.06
C LEU A 172 38.61 -18.31 6.65
N ALA A 173 38.74 -16.99 6.50
CA ALA A 173 39.88 -16.23 7.01
C ALA A 173 39.86 -16.11 8.55
N ASP A 174 38.66 -16.01 9.14
CA ASP A 174 38.43 -16.04 10.59
C ASP A 174 37.22 -16.94 10.92
N ARG A 175 37.45 -18.04 11.63
CA ARG A 175 36.36 -18.96 12.04
C ARG A 175 35.64 -18.50 13.31
N SER A 176 36.14 -17.49 14.04
CA SER A 176 35.63 -17.14 15.37
C SER A 176 34.17 -16.66 15.34
N GLU A 177 33.78 -15.85 14.36
CA GLU A 177 32.40 -15.34 14.22
C GLU A 177 31.41 -16.41 13.73
N VAL A 178 31.86 -17.36 12.91
CA VAL A 178 31.01 -18.39 12.29
C VAL A 178 30.86 -19.63 13.20
N SER A 179 31.83 -19.89 14.08
CA SER A 179 31.89 -21.08 14.95
C SER A 179 30.60 -21.35 15.75
N PRO A 180 29.95 -20.35 16.38
CA PRO A 180 28.70 -20.60 17.12
C PRO A 180 27.56 -21.10 16.22
N PHE A 181 27.52 -20.63 14.97
CA PHE A 181 26.50 -21.03 14.00
C PHE A 181 26.78 -22.41 13.40
N LEU A 182 28.06 -22.78 13.24
CA LEU A 182 28.44 -24.14 12.85
C LEU A 182 28.01 -25.17 13.90
N ALA A 183 28.27 -24.88 15.18
CA ALA A 183 27.81 -25.74 16.27
C ALA A 183 26.27 -25.85 16.30
N LEU A 184 25.57 -24.75 15.98
CA LEU A 184 24.11 -24.73 15.91
C LEU A 184 23.58 -25.62 14.77
N ILE A 185 24.14 -25.56 13.57
CA ILE A 185 23.67 -26.42 12.46
C ILE A 185 24.00 -27.89 12.71
N GLU A 186 25.17 -28.20 13.28
CA GLU A 186 25.55 -29.57 13.67
C GLU A 186 24.54 -30.16 14.67
N GLN A 187 24.10 -29.37 15.66
CA GLN A 187 23.07 -29.80 16.62
C GLN A 187 21.72 -30.13 15.97
N HIS A 188 21.38 -29.43 14.87
CA HIS A 188 20.11 -29.60 14.16
C HIS A 188 20.19 -30.60 13.00
N GLU A 189 21.39 -30.97 12.54
CA GLU A 189 21.60 -31.78 11.35
C GLU A 189 20.88 -33.13 11.41
N GLU A 190 21.10 -33.90 12.48
CA GLU A 190 20.45 -35.21 12.65
C GLU A 190 18.94 -35.08 12.64
N ARG A 191 18.39 -34.03 13.25
CA ARG A 191 16.95 -33.78 13.35
C ARG A 191 16.34 -33.39 12.01
N ILE A 192 17.04 -32.57 11.21
CA ILE A 192 16.62 -32.18 9.86
C ILE A 192 16.60 -33.42 8.95
N ASN A 193 17.65 -34.25 9.01
CA ASN A 193 17.74 -35.48 8.22
C ASN A 193 16.72 -36.56 8.64
N GLN A 194 16.40 -36.64 9.94
CA GLN A 194 15.43 -37.59 10.49
C GLN A 194 13.96 -37.15 10.37
N ALA A 195 13.68 -35.89 9.99
CA ALA A 195 12.33 -35.38 9.82
C ALA A 195 11.58 -36.25 8.78
N ARG A 196 10.76 -37.16 9.32
CA ARG A 196 9.94 -38.13 8.59
C ARG A 196 8.98 -37.41 7.64
N ILE A 197 8.44 -38.19 6.71
CA ILE A 197 7.30 -37.92 5.80
C ILE A 197 6.03 -37.56 6.60
N ASN A 198 6.11 -36.58 7.49
CA ASN A 198 4.97 -36.03 8.19
C ASN A 198 4.34 -35.04 7.23
N VAL A 199 3.21 -35.48 6.69
CA VAL A 199 2.28 -34.76 5.80
C VAL A 199 2.48 -33.26 5.92
N GLU A 200 3.09 -32.65 4.90
CA GLU A 200 3.04 -31.19 4.74
C GLU A 200 1.57 -30.80 4.82
N PHE A 201 1.17 -30.14 5.90
CA PHE A 201 -0.17 -29.54 6.02
C PHE A 201 -0.33 -28.31 5.11
N CYS A 202 0.53 -28.16 4.09
CA CYS A 202 0.29 -27.27 2.98
C CYS A 202 -0.69 -27.92 2.01
N LYS A 203 -1.98 -28.00 2.41
CA LYS A 203 -3.04 -27.97 1.40
C LYS A 203 -2.82 -26.66 0.64
N LYS A 204 -2.15 -26.71 -0.52
CA LYS A 204 -2.18 -25.62 -1.49
C LYS A 204 -3.64 -25.41 -1.78
N VAL A 205 -4.22 -24.38 -1.18
CA VAL A 205 -5.58 -23.99 -1.46
C VAL A 205 -5.59 -23.67 -2.94
N GLN A 206 -6.24 -24.51 -3.72
CA GLN A 206 -6.56 -24.16 -5.09
C GLN A 206 -7.57 -23.03 -4.97
N THR A 207 -7.11 -21.79 -5.18
CA THR A 207 -7.98 -20.65 -5.33
C THR A 207 -8.82 -20.90 -6.58
N GLU A 208 -10.08 -21.31 -6.40
CA GLU A 208 -11.00 -21.42 -7.53
C GLU A 208 -11.19 -20.02 -8.17
N ASN A 209 -11.06 -19.96 -9.48
CA ASN A 209 -11.30 -18.72 -10.21
C ASN A 209 -12.80 -18.45 -10.23
N PHE A 210 -13.24 -17.37 -9.57
CA PHE A 210 -14.62 -16.89 -9.68
C PHE A 210 -14.94 -16.55 -11.15
N VAL A 211 -16.05 -17.10 -11.66
CA VAL A 211 -16.58 -16.81 -13.00
C VAL A 211 -18.03 -16.32 -12.86
N PRO A 212 -18.41 -15.19 -13.49
CA PRO A 212 -19.80 -14.75 -13.50
C PRO A 212 -20.74 -15.79 -14.13
N PHE A 213 -22.02 -15.75 -13.74
CA PHE A 213 -23.10 -16.50 -14.36
C PHE A 213 -23.07 -16.30 -15.88
N LYS A 214 -23.12 -17.38 -16.67
CA LYS A 214 -22.95 -17.36 -18.13
C LYS A 214 -21.63 -16.75 -18.65
N GLY A 215 -20.61 -16.60 -17.80
CA GLY A 215 -19.31 -16.06 -18.18
C GLY A 215 -19.28 -14.53 -18.32
N PHE A 216 -18.13 -14.01 -18.74
CA PHE A 216 -17.88 -12.58 -18.87
C PHE A 216 -18.56 -11.98 -20.11
N LYS A 217 -19.09 -10.76 -19.96
CA LYS A 217 -19.73 -9.99 -21.05
C LYS A 217 -18.71 -9.45 -22.04
N LEU A 218 -17.53 -9.02 -21.56
CA LEU A 218 -16.41 -8.49 -22.36
C LEU A 218 -16.77 -7.31 -23.30
N THR A 219 -17.87 -6.60 -23.01
CA THR A 219 -18.24 -5.35 -23.70
C THR A 219 -17.57 -4.14 -23.07
N ARG A 220 -17.43 -3.03 -23.82
CA ARG A 220 -16.73 -1.81 -23.38
C ARG A 220 -17.16 -1.26 -22.01
N LYS A 221 -18.47 -1.21 -21.73
CA LYS A 221 -19.01 -0.56 -20.51
C LYS A 221 -19.08 -1.47 -19.28
N ILE A 222 -19.30 -2.77 -19.48
CA ILE A 222 -19.45 -3.76 -18.40
C ILE A 222 -18.64 -5.05 -18.65
N PRO A 223 -17.33 -4.96 -18.94
CA PRO A 223 -16.53 -6.10 -19.39
C PRO A 223 -16.48 -7.24 -18.36
N PHE A 224 -16.52 -6.91 -17.08
CA PHE A 224 -16.40 -7.87 -15.97
C PHE A 224 -17.76 -8.34 -15.40
N ALA A 225 -18.86 -7.91 -16.01
CA ALA A 225 -20.20 -8.38 -15.66
C ALA A 225 -20.52 -9.71 -16.35
N SER A 226 -21.58 -10.35 -15.86
CA SER A 226 -22.18 -11.54 -16.47
C SER A 226 -22.72 -11.26 -17.88
N GLN A 227 -22.68 -12.27 -18.77
CA GLN A 227 -23.40 -12.21 -20.05
C GLN A 227 -24.93 -12.02 -19.89
N ALA A 228 -25.47 -12.31 -18.71
CA ALA A 228 -26.84 -12.03 -18.32
C ALA A 228 -27.12 -10.55 -17.99
N CYS A 229 -26.15 -9.66 -18.20
CA CYS A 229 -26.28 -8.22 -17.97
C CYS A 229 -26.20 -7.46 -19.29
N ASP A 230 -26.99 -6.40 -19.43
CA ASP A 230 -26.90 -5.39 -20.48
C ASP A 230 -26.72 -4.01 -19.86
N TYR A 231 -25.97 -3.14 -20.53
CA TYR A 231 -25.82 -1.73 -20.12
C TYR A 231 -26.76 -0.86 -20.93
N SER A 232 -27.53 0.00 -20.26
CA SER A 232 -28.34 1.04 -20.90
C SER A 232 -27.67 2.40 -20.68
N GLU A 233 -27.46 3.14 -21.76
CA GLU A 233 -26.90 4.48 -21.70
C GLU A 233 -27.85 5.48 -21.03
N LYS A 234 -27.24 6.52 -20.44
CA LYS A 234 -27.96 7.66 -19.89
C LYS A 234 -28.60 8.43 -21.03
N SER A 235 -29.91 8.66 -20.94
CA SER A 235 -30.65 9.55 -21.83
C SER A 235 -31.17 10.75 -21.05
N ILE A 236 -31.75 11.74 -21.74
CA ILE A 236 -32.38 12.91 -21.11
C ILE A 236 -33.46 12.49 -20.09
N GLU A 237 -34.11 11.34 -20.32
CA GLU A 237 -35.25 10.86 -19.53
C GLU A 237 -34.91 9.73 -18.54
N LYS A 238 -33.77 9.03 -18.71
CA LYS A 238 -33.38 7.87 -17.88
C LYS A 238 -31.92 7.92 -17.48
N SER A 239 -31.64 7.70 -16.20
CA SER A 239 -30.28 7.42 -15.72
C SER A 239 -29.75 6.15 -16.38
N GLY A 240 -28.48 6.16 -16.82
CA GLY A 240 -27.82 4.95 -17.29
C GLY A 240 -27.68 3.92 -16.16
N GLY A 241 -27.60 2.64 -16.53
CA GLY A 241 -27.53 1.55 -15.54
C GLY A 241 -27.36 0.18 -16.17
N VAL A 242 -27.15 -0.83 -15.32
CA VAL A 242 -27.01 -2.25 -15.72
C VAL A 242 -28.33 -2.97 -15.47
N PHE A 243 -28.80 -3.73 -16.45
CA PHE A 243 -30.08 -4.43 -16.42
C PHE A 243 -29.91 -5.92 -16.74
N ALA A 244 -30.77 -6.76 -16.18
CA ALA A 244 -30.73 -8.20 -16.45
C ALA A 244 -31.26 -8.51 -17.84
N SER A 245 -30.46 -9.15 -18.70
CA SER A 245 -30.87 -9.58 -20.05
C SER A 245 -31.69 -10.88 -20.03
N CYS A 246 -31.61 -11.63 -18.93
CA CYS A 246 -32.43 -12.80 -18.64
C CYS A 246 -32.68 -12.95 -17.13
N ASP A 247 -33.55 -13.88 -16.74
CA ASP A 247 -33.70 -14.26 -15.33
C ASP A 247 -32.36 -14.77 -14.76
N VAL A 248 -31.98 -14.28 -13.58
CA VAL A 248 -30.79 -14.71 -12.84
C VAL A 248 -31.22 -15.30 -11.49
N PRO A 249 -30.91 -16.58 -11.20
CA PRO A 249 -31.18 -17.19 -9.90
C PRO A 249 -30.51 -16.46 -8.73
N LYS A 250 -31.06 -16.61 -7.52
CA LYS A 250 -30.45 -16.12 -6.28
C LYS A 250 -29.13 -16.86 -6.01
N GLY A 251 -28.10 -16.14 -5.53
CA GLY A 251 -26.80 -16.69 -5.18
C GLY A 251 -25.81 -16.74 -6.35
N GLU A 252 -26.25 -16.39 -7.56
CA GLU A 252 -25.40 -16.33 -8.75
C GLU A 252 -24.52 -15.08 -8.76
N ILE A 253 -23.30 -15.24 -9.27
CA ILE A 253 -22.33 -14.17 -9.42
C ILE A 253 -22.64 -13.39 -10.70
N VAL A 254 -22.83 -12.09 -10.61
CA VAL A 254 -23.12 -11.22 -11.78
C VAL A 254 -21.99 -10.25 -12.10
N LEU A 255 -20.99 -10.14 -11.22
CA LEU A 255 -19.82 -9.28 -11.36
C LEU A 255 -18.62 -9.97 -10.71
N VAL A 256 -17.51 -10.06 -11.45
CA VAL A 256 -16.21 -10.46 -10.90
C VAL A 256 -15.16 -9.51 -11.46
N GLU A 257 -14.75 -8.53 -10.67
CA GLU A 257 -13.80 -7.51 -11.11
C GLU A 257 -12.58 -7.51 -10.21
N ASN A 258 -11.40 -7.67 -10.81
CA ASN A 258 -10.15 -7.35 -10.13
C ASN A 258 -9.94 -5.83 -10.20
N PRO A 259 -9.39 -5.20 -9.16
CA PRO A 259 -9.14 -3.78 -9.20
C PRO A 259 -8.08 -3.49 -10.25
N VAL A 260 -8.27 -2.42 -11.03
CA VAL A 260 -7.25 -1.97 -11.98
C VAL A 260 -6.05 -1.46 -11.21
N TYR A 261 -6.33 -0.57 -10.26
CA TYR A 261 -5.36 0.03 -9.38
C TYR A 261 -5.96 0.14 -7.98
N PHE A 262 -5.10 0.01 -6.98
CA PHE A 262 -5.40 0.44 -5.64
C PHE A 262 -4.25 1.28 -5.10
N GLN A 263 -4.55 2.12 -4.13
CA GLN A 263 -3.56 2.88 -3.37
C GLN A 263 -3.92 2.90 -1.90
N PHE A 264 -2.89 2.94 -1.07
CA PHE A 264 -3.01 3.11 0.36
C PHE A 264 -2.66 4.53 0.76
N SER A 265 -3.43 5.07 1.69
CA SER A 265 -3.24 6.42 2.22
C SER A 265 -2.11 6.56 3.24
N ALA A 266 -1.73 5.48 3.91
CA ALA A 266 -0.64 5.44 4.87
C ALA A 266 0.47 4.57 4.27
N PRO A 267 1.66 5.14 3.99
CA PRO A 267 2.80 4.37 3.47
C PRO A 267 3.33 3.41 4.55
N PHE A 268 4.18 2.46 4.13
CA PHE A 268 4.92 1.55 5.01
C PHE A 268 4.07 0.59 5.87
N LEU A 269 2.78 0.45 5.59
CA LEU A 269 1.91 -0.52 6.28
C LEU A 269 1.52 -1.72 5.39
N ASN A 270 1.49 -1.52 4.09
CA ASN A 270 1.06 -2.52 3.12
C ASN A 270 2.08 -2.66 2.00
N CYS A 271 2.12 -3.85 1.40
CA CYS A 271 2.77 -4.03 0.11
C CYS A 271 1.98 -3.26 -0.96
N GLU A 272 2.68 -2.37 -1.67
CA GLU A 272 2.13 -1.52 -2.72
C GLU A 272 1.70 -2.30 -3.97
N LEU A 273 2.22 -3.53 -4.16
CA LEU A 273 1.87 -4.40 -5.29
C LEU A 273 0.75 -5.40 -4.96
N CYS A 274 0.85 -6.12 -3.84
CA CYS A 274 -0.09 -7.21 -3.53
C CYS A 274 -1.11 -6.87 -2.44
N GLY A 275 -0.97 -5.71 -1.77
CA GLY A 275 -1.90 -5.24 -0.75
C GLY A 275 -1.75 -5.88 0.62
N VAL A 276 -0.88 -6.89 0.79
CA VAL A 276 -0.68 -7.58 2.08
C VAL A 276 -0.18 -6.59 3.13
N HIS A 277 -0.87 -6.56 4.27
CA HIS A 277 -0.42 -5.88 5.48
C HIS A 277 0.56 -6.78 6.23
N GLN A 278 1.73 -6.25 6.56
CA GLN A 278 2.73 -6.93 7.39
C GLN A 278 3.64 -5.92 8.06
N GLN A 279 4.14 -6.25 9.26
CA GLN A 279 5.06 -5.38 10.01
C GLN A 279 6.41 -5.20 9.29
N GLN A 280 6.86 -6.24 8.58
CA GLN A 280 8.15 -6.27 7.91
C GLN A 280 7.98 -5.93 6.44
N LEU A 281 8.36 -4.73 6.00
CA LEU A 281 8.34 -4.33 4.59
C LEU A 281 9.72 -3.89 4.13
N TYR A 282 9.92 -3.88 2.82
CA TYR A 282 11.15 -3.43 2.16
C TYR A 282 10.82 -2.30 1.20
N THR A 283 11.58 -1.22 1.21
CA THR A 283 11.37 -0.11 0.28
C THR A 283 12.15 -0.29 -1.01
N CYS A 284 11.68 0.33 -2.09
CA CYS A 284 12.42 0.43 -3.36
C CYS A 284 13.82 1.03 -3.14
N ASP A 285 14.81 0.40 -3.78
CA ASP A 285 16.24 0.76 -3.72
C ASP A 285 16.54 2.20 -4.20
N ASN A 286 15.66 2.83 -4.97
CA ASN A 286 15.88 4.19 -5.45
C ASN A 286 14.99 5.22 -4.73
N CYS A 287 13.68 4.98 -4.66
CA CYS A 287 12.77 5.98 -4.09
C CYS A 287 12.62 5.94 -2.56
N ARG A 288 12.99 4.84 -1.89
CA ARG A 288 12.87 4.67 -0.44
C ARG A 288 11.47 4.91 0.13
N TYR A 289 10.44 4.75 -0.71
CA TYR A 289 9.05 5.07 -0.36
C TYR A 289 8.12 3.90 -0.66
N ARG A 290 8.05 3.47 -1.93
CA ARG A 290 7.25 2.29 -2.31
C ARG A 290 7.72 1.08 -1.53
N SER A 291 6.78 0.42 -0.87
CA SER A 291 7.04 -0.65 0.08
C SER A 291 6.51 -1.98 -0.45
N TYR A 292 7.28 -3.06 -0.28
CA TYR A 292 6.98 -4.38 -0.80
C TYR A 292 7.15 -5.43 0.27
N CYS A 293 6.38 -6.51 0.16
CA CYS A 293 6.49 -7.64 1.09
C CYS A 293 7.69 -8.56 0.81
N SER A 294 8.27 -8.49 -0.39
CA SER A 294 9.37 -9.34 -0.82
C SER A 294 10.12 -8.73 -2.02
N LYS A 295 11.33 -9.24 -2.29
CA LYS A 295 12.07 -8.89 -3.52
C LYS A 295 11.31 -9.33 -4.79
N SER A 296 10.52 -10.40 -4.72
CA SER A 296 9.69 -10.85 -5.84
C SER A 296 8.65 -9.80 -6.22
N CYS A 297 7.93 -9.24 -5.24
CA CYS A 297 6.98 -8.16 -5.48
C CYS A 297 7.69 -6.91 -6.02
N MET A 298 8.84 -6.55 -5.45
CA MET A 298 9.63 -5.42 -5.94
C MET A 298 10.08 -5.59 -7.40
N LYS A 299 10.54 -6.79 -7.79
CA LYS A 299 10.93 -7.10 -9.18
C LYS A 299 9.73 -7.11 -10.12
N SER A 300 8.59 -7.61 -9.67
CA SER A 300 7.36 -7.68 -10.48
C SER A 300 6.78 -6.30 -10.77
N ASP A 301 6.91 -5.34 -9.84
CA ASP A 301 6.46 -3.95 -10.04
C ASP A 301 7.52 -3.09 -10.77
N ALA A 302 8.76 -3.57 -10.94
CA ALA A 302 9.89 -2.74 -11.38
C ALA A 302 9.68 -2.06 -12.75
N GLU A 303 9.11 -2.77 -13.72
CA GLU A 303 8.87 -2.24 -15.07
C GLU A 303 7.83 -1.10 -15.09
N VAL A 304 6.86 -1.13 -14.19
CA VAL A 304 5.86 -0.07 -14.05
C VAL A 304 6.40 1.05 -13.15
N HIS A 305 7.00 0.66 -12.01
CA HIS A 305 7.52 1.57 -11.00
C HIS A 305 8.63 2.47 -11.53
N GLN A 306 9.45 2.04 -12.50
CA GLN A 306 10.57 2.84 -13.00
C GLN A 306 10.16 4.25 -13.47
N TYR A 307 8.94 4.42 -14.00
CA TYR A 307 8.45 5.70 -14.49
C TYR A 307 8.03 6.65 -13.37
N GLU A 308 7.46 6.12 -12.29
CA GLU A 308 6.99 6.89 -11.12
C GLU A 308 8.05 7.01 -10.01
N CYS A 309 9.09 6.19 -10.05
CA CYS A 309 10.08 6.05 -8.98
C CYS A 309 10.72 7.39 -8.59
N TYR A 310 11.08 8.21 -9.56
CA TYR A 310 11.66 9.53 -9.27
C TYR A 310 10.65 10.49 -8.62
N GLY A 311 9.37 10.43 -9.02
CA GLY A 311 8.30 11.21 -8.42
C GLY A 311 8.01 10.80 -6.97
N TYR A 312 8.18 9.51 -6.64
CA TYR A 312 8.19 9.02 -5.27
C TYR A 312 9.41 9.50 -4.48
N LYS A 313 10.60 9.41 -5.09
CA LYS A 313 11.87 9.79 -4.44
C LYS A 313 11.78 11.22 -3.91
N ILE A 314 11.41 12.17 -4.76
CA ILE A 314 11.33 13.60 -4.39
C ILE A 314 10.07 13.95 -3.57
N GLY A 315 9.21 12.97 -3.27
CA GLY A 315 7.98 13.16 -2.50
C GLY A 315 6.82 13.80 -3.26
N LEU A 316 6.95 14.07 -4.56
CA LEU A 316 5.91 14.72 -5.36
C LEU A 316 4.64 13.88 -5.45
N ILE A 317 4.76 12.62 -5.88
CA ILE A 317 3.60 11.72 -6.05
C ILE A 317 2.87 11.51 -4.71
N PRO A 318 3.57 11.21 -3.59
CA PRO A 318 2.93 11.15 -2.27
C PRO A 318 2.23 12.45 -1.86
N MET A 319 2.86 13.62 -2.01
CA MET A 319 2.27 14.91 -1.61
C MET A 319 1.12 15.38 -2.52
N LEU A 320 0.94 14.75 -3.68
CA LEU A 320 -0.19 14.95 -4.58
C LEU A 320 -1.23 13.82 -4.49
N GLU A 321 -0.95 12.75 -3.76
CA GLU A 321 -1.76 11.51 -3.75
C GLU A 321 -2.07 10.98 -5.16
N ALA A 322 -1.12 11.15 -6.09
CA ALA A 322 -1.36 11.01 -7.52
C ALA A 322 -0.88 9.67 -8.10
N ASN A 323 -0.74 8.64 -7.27
CA ASN A 323 -0.21 7.33 -7.67
C ASN A 323 -1.08 6.67 -8.77
N MET A 324 -2.34 6.41 -8.47
CA MET A 324 -3.27 5.80 -9.43
C MET A 324 -3.38 6.63 -10.70
N LEU A 325 -3.40 7.96 -10.55
CA LEU A 325 -3.47 8.90 -11.67
C LEU A 325 -2.23 8.82 -12.57
N PHE A 326 -1.03 8.73 -12.00
CA PHE A 326 0.21 8.61 -12.77
C PHE A 326 0.26 7.31 -13.57
N ARG A 327 -0.15 6.18 -12.98
CA ARG A 327 -0.20 4.90 -13.69
C ARG A 327 -1.24 4.90 -14.81
N LEU A 328 -2.43 5.44 -14.56
CA LEU A 328 -3.45 5.63 -15.61
C LEU A 328 -2.96 6.53 -16.75
N PHE A 329 -2.16 7.56 -16.45
CA PHE A 329 -1.56 8.39 -17.48
C PHE A 329 -0.55 7.62 -18.34
N CYS A 330 0.24 6.74 -17.74
CA CYS A 330 1.17 5.89 -18.49
C CYS A 330 0.40 4.95 -19.45
N GLU A 331 -0.67 4.32 -18.98
CA GLU A 331 -1.54 3.51 -19.83
C GLU A 331 -2.26 4.35 -20.90
N ALA A 332 -2.64 5.58 -20.60
CA ALA A 332 -3.22 6.51 -21.58
C ALA A 332 -2.22 6.83 -22.70
N GLY A 333 -0.95 7.06 -22.36
CA GLY A 333 0.10 7.26 -23.35
C GLY A 333 0.28 6.04 -24.26
N GLU A 334 0.28 4.82 -23.70
CA GLU A 334 0.37 3.58 -24.47
C GLU A 334 -0.84 3.34 -25.37
N TYR A 335 -2.03 3.73 -24.91
CA TYR A 335 -3.26 3.66 -25.66
C TYR A 335 -3.31 4.66 -26.83
N ILE A 336 -2.90 5.90 -26.59
CA ILE A 336 -3.00 7.00 -27.58
C ILE A 336 -1.90 6.89 -28.65
N LEU A 337 -0.71 6.41 -28.29
CA LEU A 337 0.46 6.44 -29.17
C LEU A 337 0.22 5.80 -30.57
N PRO A 338 -0.38 4.60 -30.69
CA PRO A 338 -0.67 4.00 -32.00
C PRO A 338 -1.51 4.92 -32.90
N ALA A 339 -2.54 5.58 -32.37
CA ALA A 339 -3.38 6.47 -33.14
C ALA A 339 -2.62 7.70 -33.64
N ILE A 340 -1.75 8.29 -32.80
CA ILE A 340 -0.89 9.40 -33.22
C ILE A 340 0.07 8.94 -34.34
N VAL A 341 0.63 7.74 -34.23
CA VAL A 341 1.52 7.18 -35.25
C VAL A 341 0.78 6.98 -36.56
N ASP A 342 -0.39 6.35 -36.54
CA ASP A 342 -1.19 6.10 -37.74
C ASP A 342 -1.59 7.41 -38.44
N TYR A 343 -2.07 8.39 -37.67
CA TYR A 343 -2.41 9.71 -38.21
C TYR A 343 -1.20 10.42 -38.85
N ALA A 344 -0.02 10.31 -38.24
CA ALA A 344 1.22 10.87 -38.79
C ALA A 344 1.68 10.14 -40.06
N MET A 345 1.51 8.81 -40.12
CA MET A 345 1.83 8.00 -41.29
C MET A 345 0.94 8.32 -42.50
N ASP A 346 -0.30 8.73 -42.25
CA ASP A 346 -1.23 9.24 -43.27
C ASP A 346 -0.92 10.70 -43.71
N GLY A 347 0.17 11.28 -43.20
CA GLY A 347 0.60 12.66 -43.51
C GLY A 347 -0.08 13.73 -42.64
N GLY A 348 -0.82 13.33 -41.61
CA GLY A 348 -1.43 14.21 -40.64
C GLY A 348 -0.39 14.88 -39.73
N ILE A 349 -0.65 16.15 -39.36
CA ILE A 349 0.20 16.89 -38.42
C ILE A 349 -0.69 17.52 -37.34
N LEU A 350 -0.40 17.21 -36.08
CA LEU A 350 -1.08 17.80 -34.92
C LEU A 350 -0.18 18.89 -34.31
N SER A 351 -0.32 20.13 -34.81
CA SER A 351 0.46 21.30 -34.35
C SER A 351 -0.33 22.29 -33.49
N ASN A 352 -1.63 22.06 -33.29
CA ASN A 352 -2.48 22.86 -32.42
C ASN A 352 -2.89 22.01 -31.21
N PRO A 353 -2.70 22.48 -29.97
CA PRO A 353 -3.00 21.68 -28.78
C PRO A 353 -4.49 21.39 -28.60
N ARG A 354 -5.38 22.26 -29.08
CA ARG A 354 -6.83 21.99 -29.06
C ARG A 354 -7.21 20.87 -30.02
N ASP A 355 -6.58 20.84 -31.20
CA ASP A 355 -6.81 19.81 -32.21
C ASP A 355 -6.24 18.48 -31.72
N ALA A 356 -5.06 18.48 -31.09
CA ALA A 356 -4.49 17.30 -30.45
C ALA A 356 -5.38 16.73 -29.34
N TRP A 357 -5.94 17.59 -28.48
CA TRP A 357 -6.92 17.16 -27.48
C TRP A 357 -8.17 16.56 -28.12
N THR A 358 -8.74 17.23 -29.12
CA THR A 358 -9.94 16.77 -29.83
C THR A 358 -9.70 15.43 -30.50
N PHE A 359 -8.55 15.26 -31.18
CA PHE A 359 -8.12 14.01 -31.78
C PHE A 359 -8.08 12.86 -30.77
N ILE A 360 -7.51 13.09 -29.58
CA ILE A 360 -7.46 12.07 -28.50
C ILE A 360 -8.87 11.65 -28.09
N LEU A 361 -9.80 12.60 -27.99
CA LEU A 361 -11.18 12.32 -27.60
C LEU A 361 -11.94 11.56 -28.68
N GLU A 362 -11.78 11.98 -29.93
CA GLU A 362 -12.40 11.32 -31.08
C GLU A 362 -11.89 9.88 -31.20
N HIS A 363 -10.58 9.67 -31.13
CA HIS A 363 -9.99 8.33 -31.12
C HIS A 363 -10.55 7.48 -29.96
N ALA A 364 -10.62 8.04 -28.75
CA ALA A 364 -11.20 7.32 -27.63
C ALA A 364 -12.68 6.98 -27.86
N GLN A 365 -13.45 7.78 -28.60
CA GLN A 365 -14.86 7.54 -28.90
C GLN A 365 -15.08 6.49 -29.99
N GLU A 366 -14.07 6.16 -30.80
CA GLU A 366 -14.17 5.11 -31.80
C GLU A 366 -14.50 3.75 -31.16
N GLU A 367 -15.38 2.97 -31.80
CA GLU A 367 -15.75 1.64 -31.30
C GLU A 367 -14.60 0.65 -31.50
N GLU A 368 -13.88 0.37 -30.41
CA GLU A 368 -12.87 -0.69 -30.41
C GLU A 368 -13.51 -2.08 -30.43
N LYS A 369 -12.90 -2.99 -31.22
CA LYS A 369 -13.28 -4.42 -31.25
C LYS A 369 -12.96 -5.15 -29.93
N THR A 370 -12.05 -4.60 -29.13
CA THR A 370 -11.57 -5.15 -27.86
C THR A 370 -11.65 -4.08 -26.79
N TYR A 371 -12.11 -4.42 -25.59
CA TYR A 371 -12.21 -3.46 -24.50
C TYR A 371 -10.83 -2.90 -24.10
N ASN A 372 -10.72 -1.57 -24.05
CA ASN A 372 -9.64 -0.84 -23.41
C ASN A 372 -10.18 0.06 -22.29
N LEU A 373 -9.64 -0.12 -21.08
CA LEU A 373 -10.00 0.69 -19.91
C LEU A 373 -9.80 2.18 -20.17
N VAL A 374 -8.62 2.55 -20.62
CA VAL A 374 -8.24 3.96 -20.70
C VAL A 374 -9.00 4.64 -21.83
N GLY A 375 -9.24 3.96 -22.94
CA GLY A 375 -10.16 4.43 -23.98
C GLY A 375 -11.54 4.77 -23.42
N GLU A 376 -12.09 3.93 -22.55
CA GLU A 376 -13.37 4.19 -21.88
C GLU A 376 -13.35 5.38 -20.90
N LEU A 377 -12.24 5.59 -20.18
CA LEU A 377 -12.05 6.75 -19.28
C LEU A 377 -11.79 8.04 -20.06
N LEU A 378 -11.17 7.97 -21.23
CA LEU A 378 -10.92 9.14 -22.07
C LEU A 378 -12.18 9.55 -22.85
N ALA A 379 -12.99 8.59 -23.30
CA ALA A 379 -14.21 8.88 -24.07
C ALA A 379 -15.34 9.47 -23.23
N THR A 380 -15.37 9.17 -21.93
CA THR A 380 -16.46 9.59 -21.03
C THR A 380 -16.01 10.78 -20.20
N ALA A 381 -16.67 11.93 -20.33
CA ALA A 381 -16.37 13.07 -19.46
C ALA A 381 -16.85 12.80 -18.01
N PRO A 382 -16.03 13.05 -16.97
CA PRO A 382 -16.48 13.02 -15.58
C PRO A 382 -17.52 14.11 -15.30
N ASP A 383 -18.50 13.83 -14.43
CA ASP A 383 -19.45 14.85 -13.97
C ASP A 383 -18.85 15.64 -12.80
N TYR A 384 -18.06 16.66 -13.13
CA TYR A 384 -17.36 17.49 -12.14
C TYR A 384 -18.30 18.25 -11.19
N ASN A 385 -19.59 18.38 -11.51
CA ASN A 385 -20.58 19.03 -10.63
C ASN A 385 -20.85 18.23 -9.35
N LEU A 386 -20.46 16.95 -9.31
CA LEU A 386 -20.53 16.12 -8.12
C LEU A 386 -19.40 16.41 -7.12
N LEU A 387 -18.38 17.18 -7.53
CA LEU A 387 -17.27 17.55 -6.66
C LEU A 387 -17.56 18.86 -5.93
N THR A 388 -17.04 18.98 -4.70
CA THR A 388 -16.96 20.30 -4.05
C THR A 388 -15.98 21.19 -4.81
N ARG A 389 -16.14 22.49 -4.63
CA ARG A 389 -15.27 23.49 -5.24
C ARG A 389 -13.80 23.31 -4.81
N GLU A 390 -13.54 22.99 -3.54
CA GLU A 390 -12.17 22.74 -3.10
C GLU A 390 -11.58 21.53 -3.81
N LYS A 391 -12.33 20.42 -3.87
CA LYS A 391 -11.88 19.18 -4.50
C LYS A 391 -11.62 19.34 -6.00
N TYR A 392 -12.44 20.13 -6.70
CA TYR A 392 -12.20 20.46 -8.11
C TYR A 392 -10.92 21.30 -8.29
N THR A 393 -10.68 22.26 -7.40
CA THR A 393 -9.45 23.07 -7.44
C THR A 393 -8.20 22.25 -7.11
N GLU A 394 -8.30 21.33 -6.16
CA GLU A 394 -7.22 20.40 -5.78
C GLU A 394 -6.83 19.48 -6.94
N ILE A 395 -7.81 18.92 -7.67
CA ILE A 395 -7.52 18.07 -8.83
C ILE A 395 -6.97 18.86 -10.02
N VAL A 396 -7.46 20.07 -10.28
CA VAL A 396 -6.88 20.97 -11.31
C VAL A 396 -5.41 21.24 -10.98
N THR A 397 -5.12 21.56 -9.71
CA THR A 397 -3.77 21.80 -9.23
C THR A 397 -2.89 20.55 -9.36
N THR A 398 -3.44 19.38 -9.04
CA THR A 398 -2.75 18.09 -9.13
C THR A 398 -2.40 17.75 -10.57
N ALA A 399 -3.37 17.84 -11.49
CA ALA A 399 -3.17 17.56 -12.91
C ALA A 399 -2.09 18.46 -13.51
N PHE A 400 -2.13 19.78 -13.24
CA PHE A 400 -1.14 20.73 -13.74
C PHE A 400 0.27 20.48 -13.19
N ARG A 401 0.41 20.27 -11.87
CA ARG A 401 1.73 20.04 -11.27
C ARG A 401 2.33 18.71 -11.73
N LEU A 402 1.48 17.68 -11.86
CA LEU A 402 1.91 16.38 -12.34
C LEU A 402 2.31 16.42 -13.81
N SER A 403 1.61 17.18 -14.68
CA SER A 403 2.01 17.33 -16.09
C SER A 403 3.35 18.05 -16.25
N VAL A 404 3.62 19.08 -15.44
CA VAL A 404 4.91 19.78 -15.46
C VAL A 404 6.05 18.84 -15.02
N PHE A 405 5.81 18.01 -14.00
CA PHE A 405 6.76 16.97 -13.59
C PHE A 405 6.99 15.93 -14.68
N ILE A 406 5.92 15.39 -15.26
CA ILE A 406 6.00 14.40 -16.33
C ILE A 406 6.81 14.94 -17.50
N TYR A 407 6.58 16.19 -17.93
CA TYR A 407 7.33 16.80 -19.02
C TYR A 407 8.82 16.98 -18.69
N ASN A 408 9.13 17.54 -17.52
CA ASN A 408 10.49 18.00 -17.21
C ASN A 408 11.41 16.90 -16.68
N ASP A 409 10.86 15.97 -15.90
CA ASP A 409 11.64 15.06 -15.05
C ASP A 409 11.44 13.58 -15.43
N THR A 410 10.68 13.30 -16.50
CA THR A 410 10.49 11.95 -17.04
C THR A 410 10.72 11.92 -18.56
N ARG A 411 10.78 10.73 -19.15
CA ARG A 411 10.84 10.54 -20.61
C ARG A 411 9.49 10.22 -21.25
N LEU A 412 8.39 10.38 -20.51
CA LEU A 412 7.07 9.95 -20.99
C LEU A 412 6.53 10.84 -22.12
N ALA A 413 6.84 12.15 -22.09
CA ALA A 413 6.48 13.05 -23.18
C ALA A 413 7.14 12.62 -24.51
N GLU A 414 8.44 12.30 -24.46
CA GLU A 414 9.20 11.77 -25.59
C GLU A 414 8.77 10.35 -25.99
N LYS A 415 8.36 9.51 -25.02
CA LYS A 415 7.92 8.14 -25.29
C LYS A 415 6.58 8.10 -26.03
N TYR A 416 5.60 8.88 -25.59
CA TYR A 416 4.21 8.74 -26.04
C TYR A 416 3.73 9.85 -26.97
N PHE A 417 4.33 11.04 -26.91
CA PHE A 417 3.80 12.24 -27.58
C PHE A 417 4.80 12.90 -28.53
N TYR A 418 5.90 12.23 -28.90
CA TYR A 418 6.96 12.81 -29.73
C TYR A 418 6.53 13.23 -31.15
N LEU A 419 5.43 12.68 -31.66
CA LEU A 419 4.87 13.04 -32.97
C LEU A 419 3.89 14.22 -32.91
N LEU A 420 3.53 14.71 -31.71
CA LEU A 420 2.78 15.94 -31.58
C LEU A 420 3.72 17.12 -31.81
N ALA A 421 3.47 17.91 -32.86
CA ALA A 421 4.28 19.06 -33.25
C ALA A 421 3.94 20.30 -32.38
N LEU A 422 3.97 20.11 -31.06
CA LEU A 422 3.59 21.10 -30.06
C LEU A 422 4.82 21.66 -29.35
N VAL A 423 4.77 22.94 -28.99
CA VAL A 423 5.77 23.54 -28.10
C VAL A 423 5.55 23.06 -26.66
N LYS A 424 6.56 23.27 -25.80
CA LYS A 424 6.55 22.80 -24.39
C LYS A 424 5.26 23.12 -23.64
N THR A 425 4.81 24.38 -23.67
CA THR A 425 3.61 24.82 -22.94
C THR A 425 2.36 24.09 -23.42
N ASP A 426 2.25 23.93 -24.72
CA ASP A 426 1.10 23.33 -25.39
C ASP A 426 1.02 21.84 -25.09
N LEU A 427 2.17 21.14 -25.14
CA LEU A 427 2.23 19.73 -24.77
C LEU A 427 1.91 19.50 -23.29
N ILE A 428 2.41 20.37 -22.39
CA ILE A 428 2.05 20.29 -20.96
C ILE A 428 0.55 20.48 -20.78
N THR A 429 -0.08 21.45 -21.47
CA THR A 429 -1.53 21.67 -21.39
C THR A 429 -2.33 20.45 -21.84
N VAL A 430 -1.93 19.80 -22.95
CA VAL A 430 -2.59 18.57 -23.42
C VAL A 430 -2.44 17.43 -22.39
N MET A 431 -1.23 17.21 -21.85
CA MET A 431 -1.03 16.20 -20.81
C MET A 431 -1.82 16.51 -19.54
N ALA A 432 -1.92 17.78 -19.16
CA ALA A 432 -2.71 18.22 -18.01
C ALA A 432 -4.21 17.97 -18.22
N ALA A 433 -4.73 18.15 -19.43
CA ALA A 433 -6.12 17.86 -19.77
C ALA A 433 -6.43 16.35 -19.66
N ILE A 434 -5.52 15.50 -20.16
CA ILE A 434 -5.60 14.04 -19.98
C ILE A 434 -5.64 13.70 -18.48
N LEU A 435 -4.71 14.25 -17.69
CA LEU A 435 -4.64 14.01 -16.25
C LEU A 435 -5.88 14.51 -15.50
N LEU A 436 -6.46 15.64 -15.89
CA LEU A 436 -7.69 16.15 -15.27
C LEU A 436 -8.88 15.22 -15.53
N ARG A 437 -9.01 14.71 -16.76
CA ARG A 437 -10.06 13.74 -17.11
C ARG A 437 -9.90 12.44 -16.32
N LEU A 438 -8.71 11.85 -16.35
CA LEU A 438 -8.41 10.61 -15.63
C LEU A 438 -8.55 10.78 -14.11
N GLY A 439 -8.05 11.89 -13.57
CA GLY A 439 -8.16 12.17 -12.14
C GLY A 439 -9.62 12.36 -11.71
N GLY A 440 -10.46 12.95 -12.56
CA GLY A 440 -11.89 13.12 -12.28
C GLY A 440 -12.56 11.76 -12.08
N HIS A 441 -12.21 10.79 -12.93
CA HIS A 441 -12.63 9.41 -12.74
C HIS A 441 -12.06 8.75 -11.49
N VAL A 442 -10.78 8.97 -11.16
CA VAL A 442 -10.20 8.44 -9.92
C VAL A 442 -10.97 8.97 -8.71
N LEU A 443 -11.27 10.28 -8.66
CA LEU A 443 -11.98 10.87 -7.52
C LEU A 443 -13.44 10.43 -7.42
N LEU A 444 -14.16 10.36 -8.53
CA LEU A 444 -15.60 10.07 -8.54
C LEU A 444 -15.92 8.57 -8.51
N ASN A 445 -15.05 7.72 -9.06
CA ASN A 445 -15.35 6.30 -9.28
C ASN A 445 -14.54 5.34 -8.40
N SER A 446 -13.55 5.82 -7.63
CA SER A 446 -12.82 4.93 -6.71
C SER A 446 -13.63 4.61 -5.47
N GLN A 447 -13.66 3.33 -5.10
CA GLN A 447 -14.20 2.87 -3.83
C GLN A 447 -13.18 3.13 -2.72
N ARG A 448 -13.65 3.51 -1.54
CA ARG A 448 -12.83 3.85 -0.38
C ARG A 448 -13.17 2.93 0.79
N ASP A 449 -12.20 2.12 1.19
CA ASP A 449 -12.33 1.18 2.30
C ASP A 449 -11.47 1.63 3.49
N ASN A 450 -12.09 1.75 4.67
CA ASN A 450 -11.37 1.96 5.92
C ASN A 450 -10.93 0.60 6.48
N LEU A 451 -9.63 0.34 6.43
CA LEU A 451 -8.98 -0.82 7.05
C LEU A 451 -8.46 -0.39 8.42
N CYS A 452 -8.89 -1.08 9.48
CA CYS A 452 -8.27 -0.93 10.80
C CYS A 452 -7.49 -2.19 11.17
N TYR A 453 -6.17 -2.03 11.27
CA TYR A 453 -5.27 -3.04 11.80
C TYR A 453 -5.32 -2.94 13.31
N ARG A 454 -5.94 -3.94 13.96
CA ARG A 454 -5.83 -4.07 15.41
C ARG A 454 -4.36 -4.18 15.77
N GLN A 455 -3.94 -3.27 16.62
CA GLN A 455 -2.78 -3.46 17.46
C GLN A 455 -2.94 -4.83 18.14
N ARG A 456 -1.96 -5.72 17.99
CA ARG A 456 -1.85 -6.87 18.89
C ARG A 456 -1.44 -6.32 20.26
N GLU A 457 -2.34 -5.62 20.94
CA GLU A 457 -2.32 -5.53 22.39
C GLU A 457 -2.69 -6.93 22.88
N GLY A 458 -1.66 -7.74 23.10
CA GLY A 458 -1.77 -9.18 23.31
C GLY A 458 -0.66 -9.98 22.62
N ILE A 459 0.60 -9.63 22.89
CA ILE A 459 1.64 -10.67 23.02
C ILE A 459 1.65 -11.09 24.50
N ASP A 460 0.47 -11.29 25.10
CA ASP A 460 0.07 -12.59 25.65
C ASP A 460 -0.65 -13.57 24.68
N ALA A 461 -0.40 -13.49 23.37
CA ALA A 461 -0.17 -14.74 22.61
C ALA A 461 1.23 -15.30 22.95
N MET A 462 1.54 -15.32 24.26
CA MET A 462 2.45 -16.28 24.85
C MET A 462 1.83 -17.64 24.61
N ASN A 463 2.65 -18.56 24.12
CA ASN A 463 2.35 -19.97 24.05
C ASN A 463 1.11 -20.31 23.19
N GLU A 464 1.35 -20.54 21.90
CA GLU A 464 0.98 -21.89 21.47
C GLU A 464 1.83 -22.84 22.32
N ASN A 465 1.27 -23.23 23.48
CA ASN A 465 1.69 -24.43 24.18
C ASN A 465 1.48 -25.56 23.17
N ASN A 466 2.49 -25.80 22.34
CA ASN A 466 2.75 -27.14 21.88
C ASN A 466 3.19 -27.88 23.14
N ASP A 467 2.24 -28.52 23.84
CA ASP A 467 2.44 -29.41 25.00
C ASP A 467 3.34 -30.64 24.68
N GLU A 468 4.19 -30.56 23.66
CA GLU A 468 5.15 -31.61 23.27
C GLU A 468 6.62 -31.12 23.20
N PHE A 469 6.93 -29.89 23.66
CA PHE A 469 8.32 -29.38 23.67
C PHE A 469 9.10 -29.59 24.97
N GLU A 470 8.58 -30.34 25.96
CA GLU A 470 9.38 -30.76 27.13
C GLU A 470 10.54 -31.73 26.78
N ASN A 471 10.64 -32.22 25.53
CA ASN A 471 11.69 -33.15 25.12
C ASN A 471 12.69 -32.62 24.06
N CYS A 472 12.73 -31.32 23.78
CA CYS A 472 13.84 -30.73 23.01
C CYS A 472 14.78 -29.96 23.94
N GLY A 473 15.96 -30.55 24.17
CA GLY A 473 16.96 -30.10 25.12
C GLY A 473 17.30 -28.61 25.04
N ILE A 474 17.31 -28.00 26.23
CA ILE A 474 17.69 -26.63 26.55
C ILE A 474 19.20 -26.44 26.28
N LEU A 475 19.58 -25.32 25.63
CA LEU A 475 20.97 -24.86 25.52
C LEU A 475 21.57 -24.65 26.94
N PRO A 476 22.80 -25.13 27.22
CA PRO A 476 23.30 -25.18 28.59
C PRO A 476 23.63 -23.79 29.12
N MET A 477 23.08 -23.44 30.29
CA MET A 477 23.67 -22.51 31.25
C MET A 477 24.17 -23.30 32.47
N PRO A 478 25.25 -22.87 33.15
CA PRO A 478 25.96 -23.71 34.11
C PRO A 478 25.23 -23.84 35.46
N THR A 479 25.25 -25.07 35.99
CA THR A 479 25.20 -25.52 37.40
C THR A 479 24.05 -24.94 38.25
N ASP A 480 23.07 -25.70 38.76
CA ASP A 480 23.20 -26.80 39.70
C ASP A 480 21.79 -27.27 40.12
N ARG A 481 21.63 -28.58 40.33
CA ARG A 481 20.60 -29.27 41.13
C ARG A 481 19.11 -29.07 40.76
N ILE A 482 18.62 -30.02 39.97
CA ILE A 482 17.23 -30.49 40.05
C ILE A 482 17.15 -31.57 41.14
N SER A 483 16.33 -31.35 42.18
CA SER A 483 15.47 -32.38 42.79
C SER A 483 14.67 -31.83 43.97
N ALA A 484 13.47 -31.26 43.72
CA ALA A 484 12.33 -31.30 44.64
C ALA A 484 11.08 -30.72 43.95
N ASN A 485 9.95 -31.39 44.19
CA ASN A 485 8.63 -31.14 43.62
C ASN A 485 8.17 -29.68 43.85
N VAL A 486 7.94 -28.91 42.77
CA VAL A 486 7.63 -27.45 42.82
C VAL A 486 6.36 -27.15 43.63
N PHE A 487 5.41 -28.08 43.69
CA PHE A 487 4.16 -27.91 44.45
C PHE A 487 4.33 -28.06 45.97
N SER A 488 5.40 -28.68 46.46
CA SER A 488 5.67 -28.73 47.91
C SER A 488 6.52 -27.56 48.41
N TYR A 489 7.21 -26.83 47.52
CA TYR A 489 8.13 -25.76 47.92
C TYR A 489 7.42 -24.42 48.18
N TYR A 490 6.29 -24.15 47.52
CA TYR A 490 5.59 -22.87 47.64
C TYR A 490 4.26 -22.94 48.42
N GLY A 491 3.82 -24.12 48.87
CA GLY A 491 2.63 -24.25 49.73
C GLY A 491 1.34 -23.68 49.12
N VAL A 492 1.23 -23.66 47.79
CA VAL A 492 0.09 -23.05 47.08
C VAL A 492 -1.01 -24.07 46.88
N ASN A 493 -2.19 -23.77 47.44
CA ASN A 493 -3.40 -24.58 47.28
C ASN A 493 -4.14 -24.13 46.00
N ALA A 494 -3.93 -24.86 44.91
CA ALA A 494 -4.35 -24.49 43.55
C ALA A 494 -5.86 -24.24 43.36
N ILE A 495 -6.69 -24.63 44.32
CA ILE A 495 -8.16 -24.50 44.23
C ILE A 495 -8.64 -23.14 44.74
N THR A 496 -7.99 -22.56 45.77
CA THR A 496 -8.39 -21.26 46.31
C THR A 496 -7.89 -20.09 45.45
N ASP A 497 -6.67 -20.17 44.92
CA ASP A 497 -6.10 -19.09 44.11
C ASP A 497 -6.76 -18.95 42.74
N PHE A 498 -7.28 -20.04 42.17
CA PHE A 498 -8.01 -19.99 40.91
C PHE A 498 -9.37 -19.31 41.07
N VAL A 499 -10.05 -19.49 42.21
CA VAL A 499 -11.34 -18.86 42.50
C VAL A 499 -11.16 -17.38 42.81
N ASP A 500 -10.10 -17.00 43.52
CA ASP A 500 -9.80 -15.59 43.80
C ASP A 500 -9.30 -14.84 42.54
N CYS A 501 -8.58 -15.51 41.63
CA CYS A 501 -8.18 -14.93 40.36
C CYS A 501 -9.37 -14.80 39.39
N TYR A 502 -10.27 -15.79 39.37
CA TYR A 502 -11.50 -15.74 38.56
C TYR A 502 -12.44 -14.61 39.02
N ASN A 503 -12.62 -14.42 40.33
CA ASN A 503 -13.45 -13.34 40.85
C ASN A 503 -12.81 -11.95 40.66
N ASN A 504 -11.48 -11.83 40.80
CA ASN A 504 -10.77 -10.56 40.51
C ASN A 504 -10.84 -10.16 39.03
N VAL A 505 -10.80 -11.11 38.10
CA VAL A 505 -10.99 -10.82 36.66
C VAL A 505 -12.43 -10.45 36.36
N HIS A 506 -13.41 -11.02 37.08
CA HIS A 506 -14.82 -10.72 36.85
C HIS A 506 -15.27 -9.38 37.44
N ASP A 507 -14.70 -8.95 38.57
CA ASP A 507 -14.98 -7.65 39.21
C ASP A 507 -14.18 -6.49 38.57
N SER A 508 -13.16 -6.78 37.75
CA SER A 508 -12.38 -5.78 36.98
C SER A 508 -13.00 -5.43 35.61
N LEU A 509 -14.06 -6.12 35.20
CA LEU A 509 -14.83 -5.80 33.99
C LEU A 509 -15.86 -4.69 34.27
N ALA A 510 -15.40 -3.59 34.87
CA ALA A 510 -16.03 -2.32 34.55
C ALA A 510 -15.69 -2.08 33.08
N GLU A 511 -16.71 -2.16 32.21
CA GLU A 511 -16.65 -1.74 30.82
C GLU A 511 -16.15 -0.29 30.77
N ILE A 512 -14.84 -0.10 30.77
CA ILE A 512 -14.22 1.11 30.25
C ILE A 512 -14.33 0.91 28.74
N GLU A 513 -15.48 1.32 28.18
CA GLU A 513 -15.53 1.66 26.76
C GLU A 513 -14.34 2.60 26.53
N PRO A 514 -13.35 2.23 25.70
CA PRO A 514 -12.36 3.19 25.30
C PRO A 514 -13.14 4.33 24.64
N GLU A 515 -12.99 5.55 25.16
CA GLU A 515 -13.43 6.76 24.49
C GLU A 515 -12.74 6.78 23.12
N TYR A 516 -13.43 6.24 22.11
CA TYR A 516 -13.02 6.30 20.73
C TYR A 516 -12.92 7.79 20.38
N PRO A 517 -11.77 8.27 19.87
CA PRO A 517 -11.69 9.62 19.36
C PRO A 517 -12.83 9.83 18.37
N GLU A 518 -13.60 10.88 18.63
CA GLU A 518 -14.77 11.31 17.89
C GLU A 518 -14.56 11.21 16.37
N LYS A 519 -15.55 10.65 15.67
CA LYS A 519 -15.76 10.72 14.21
C LYS A 519 -14.46 10.73 13.38
N PHE A 520 -14.03 9.55 12.91
CA PHE A 520 -13.02 9.44 11.86
C PHE A 520 -13.25 10.50 10.77
N SER A 521 -12.35 11.48 10.64
CA SER A 521 -12.39 12.41 9.49
C SER A 521 -12.30 11.58 8.21
N ASN A 522 -13.01 12.00 7.16
CA ASN A 522 -12.99 11.32 5.86
C ASN A 522 -11.66 11.51 5.09
N ASP A 523 -10.70 12.25 5.64
CA ASP A 523 -9.45 12.60 4.98
C ASP A 523 -8.39 11.52 5.15
N SER A 524 -7.52 11.39 4.15
CA SER A 524 -6.49 10.37 4.11
C SER A 524 -5.37 10.65 5.15
N PRO A 525 -4.78 9.61 5.77
CA PRO A 525 -3.62 9.75 6.64
C PRO A 525 -2.45 10.58 6.07
N ILE A 526 -2.04 10.37 4.82
CA ILE A 526 -0.98 11.18 4.18
C ILE A 526 -1.39 12.63 3.97
N PHE A 527 -2.67 12.89 3.68
CA PHE A 527 -3.20 14.24 3.59
C PHE A 527 -3.10 14.96 4.93
N ARG A 528 -3.51 14.31 6.03
CA ARG A 528 -3.40 14.88 7.38
C ARG A 528 -1.95 15.15 7.78
N PHE A 529 -1.03 14.24 7.45
CA PHE A 529 0.39 14.45 7.67
C PHE A 529 0.92 15.69 6.91
N ALA A 530 0.57 15.82 5.63
CA ALA A 530 0.96 16.97 4.83
C ALA A 530 0.34 18.28 5.35
N ASP A 531 -0.93 18.27 5.74
CA ASP A 531 -1.66 19.42 6.26
C ASP A 531 -1.05 19.91 7.59
N ARG A 532 -0.68 18.96 8.46
CA ARG A 532 0.05 19.26 9.69
C ARG A 532 1.41 19.90 9.43
N LEU A 533 2.16 19.39 8.45
CA LEU A 533 3.42 20.00 8.03
C LEU A 533 3.22 21.42 7.49
N HIS A 534 2.14 21.67 6.75
CA HIS A 534 1.78 23.00 6.28
C HIS A 534 1.59 23.97 7.47
N SER A 535 0.78 23.58 8.45
CA SER A 535 0.55 24.37 9.67
C SER A 535 1.85 24.69 10.40
N ILE A 536 2.62 23.65 10.74
CA ILE A 536 3.86 23.77 11.52
C ILE A 536 4.85 24.70 10.80
N CYS A 537 5.04 24.52 9.49
CA CYS A 537 5.98 25.34 8.73
C CYS A 537 5.52 26.80 8.60
N MET A 538 4.21 27.08 8.62
CA MET A 538 3.67 28.44 8.64
C MET A 538 3.87 29.13 9.99
N GLN A 539 3.65 28.39 11.07
CA GLN A 539 3.89 28.84 12.45
C GLN A 539 5.39 28.92 12.80
N LYS A 540 6.25 28.39 11.93
CA LYS A 540 7.72 28.34 12.07
C LYS A 540 8.16 27.56 13.32
N TYR A 541 7.43 26.51 13.69
CA TYR A 541 7.89 25.57 14.69
C TYR A 541 9.12 24.80 14.17
N GLU A 542 10.11 24.64 15.04
CA GLU A 542 11.26 23.77 14.77
C GLU A 542 10.94 22.37 15.27
N ILE A 543 11.15 21.37 14.42
CA ILE A 543 10.92 19.96 14.73
C ILE A 543 12.28 19.27 14.88
N GLU A 544 12.55 18.72 16.07
CA GLU A 544 13.75 17.93 16.35
C GLU A 544 13.44 16.43 16.30
N ALA A 545 12.25 16.04 16.74
CA ALA A 545 11.79 14.65 16.78
C ALA A 545 10.37 14.49 16.21
N VAL A 546 9.97 13.26 15.88
CA VAL A 546 8.64 12.98 15.35
C VAL A 546 7.54 13.31 16.37
N GLU A 547 7.85 13.20 17.66
CA GLU A 547 6.96 13.50 18.77
C GLU A 547 6.57 14.99 18.81
N ASP A 548 7.46 15.90 18.39
CA ASP A 548 7.15 17.34 18.24
C ASP A 548 6.11 17.55 17.14
N LEU A 549 6.22 16.78 16.05
CA LEU A 549 5.23 16.79 14.97
C LEU A 549 3.89 16.25 15.45
N VAL A 550 3.87 15.25 16.34
CA VAL A 550 2.64 14.66 16.89
C VAL A 550 1.93 15.56 17.89
N SER A 551 2.67 16.38 18.63
CA SER A 551 2.16 17.25 19.68
C SER A 551 1.86 18.67 19.21
N ALA A 552 2.40 19.12 18.07
CA ALA A 552 2.22 20.49 17.59
C ALA A 552 0.75 20.85 17.29
N ASP A 553 0.32 22.00 17.79
CA ASP A 553 -0.99 22.57 17.48
C ASP A 553 -1.11 22.91 15.99
N THR A 554 -2.21 22.51 15.36
CA THR A 554 -2.47 22.77 13.93
C THR A 554 -3.44 23.93 13.74
N LEU A 555 -3.12 24.80 12.78
CA LEU A 555 -4.01 25.86 12.31
C LEU A 555 -5.28 25.26 11.67
N PRO A 556 -6.43 25.93 11.80
CA PRO A 556 -7.63 25.58 11.05
C PRO A 556 -7.39 25.63 9.53
N GLU A 557 -8.03 24.73 8.79
CA GLU A 557 -7.89 24.62 7.33
C GLU A 557 -8.16 25.93 6.58
N GLN A 558 -9.16 26.70 7.01
CA GLN A 558 -9.48 28.00 6.42
C GLN A 558 -8.33 29.00 6.54
N GLU A 559 -7.66 29.05 7.69
CA GLU A 559 -6.54 29.94 7.94
C GLU A 559 -5.32 29.56 7.07
N ILE A 560 -5.03 28.27 6.94
CA ILE A 560 -3.98 27.77 6.04
C ILE A 560 -4.25 28.23 4.59
N ASN A 561 -5.49 28.09 4.13
CA ASN A 561 -5.88 28.47 2.77
C ASN A 561 -5.74 29.98 2.53
N GLU A 562 -6.16 30.81 3.48
CA GLU A 562 -5.99 32.27 3.40
C GLU A 562 -4.51 32.68 3.32
N ILE A 563 -3.65 32.09 4.16
CA ILE A 563 -2.22 32.36 4.16
C ILE A 563 -1.59 31.95 2.81
N LEU A 564 -1.93 30.77 2.28
CA LEU A 564 -1.42 30.30 0.99
C LEU A 564 -1.80 31.22 -0.17
N GLN A 565 -2.98 31.83 -0.15
CA GLN A 565 -3.41 32.78 -1.18
C GLN A 565 -2.60 34.09 -1.16
N ILE A 566 -2.21 34.56 0.02
CA ILE A 566 -1.45 35.80 0.20
C ILE A 566 0.03 35.62 -0.16
N PHE A 567 0.59 34.43 0.06
CA PHE A 567 2.00 34.19 -0.17
C PHE A 567 2.42 34.40 -1.63
N ASN A 568 3.48 35.17 -1.83
CA ASN A 568 4.17 35.26 -3.11
C ASN A 568 5.00 34.00 -3.39
N THR A 569 5.49 33.86 -4.62
CA THR A 569 6.25 32.68 -5.06
C THR A 569 7.50 32.41 -4.20
N SER A 570 8.20 33.45 -3.74
CA SER A 570 9.37 33.28 -2.86
C SER A 570 8.98 32.68 -1.50
N GLN A 571 7.91 33.20 -0.88
CA GLN A 571 7.37 32.69 0.38
C GLN A 571 6.87 31.24 0.25
N ARG A 572 6.18 30.91 -0.85
CA ARG A 572 5.74 29.55 -1.14
C ARG A 572 6.91 28.59 -1.36
N CYS A 573 7.97 29.02 -2.03
CA CYS A 573 9.20 28.25 -2.19
C CYS A 573 9.89 27.98 -0.84
N GLN A 574 9.97 28.98 0.04
CA GLN A 574 10.53 28.81 1.38
C GLN A 574 9.69 27.83 2.22
N LEU A 575 8.36 27.97 2.17
CA LEU A 575 7.43 27.05 2.82
C LEU A 575 7.64 25.61 2.33
N LEU A 576 7.69 25.41 1.01
CA LEU A 576 7.90 24.09 0.42
C LEU A 576 9.26 23.49 0.79
N THR A 577 10.30 24.31 0.93
CA THR A 577 11.62 23.83 1.37
C THR A 577 11.53 23.18 2.75
N ASN A 578 10.83 23.81 3.70
CA ASN A 578 10.64 23.27 5.04
C ASN A 578 9.74 22.03 5.03
N ILE A 579 8.62 22.06 4.30
CA ILE A 579 7.72 20.91 4.15
C ILE A 579 8.48 19.71 3.57
N ALA A 580 9.24 19.90 2.50
CA ALA A 580 10.01 18.83 1.86
C ALA A 580 11.07 18.24 2.79
N LYS A 581 11.75 19.08 3.58
CA LYS A 581 12.72 18.65 4.59
C LYS A 581 12.06 17.75 5.62
N TYR A 582 11.02 18.24 6.30
CA TYR A 582 10.36 17.51 7.37
C TYR A 582 9.57 16.30 6.88
N PHE A 583 8.98 16.37 5.68
CA PHE A 583 8.38 15.21 5.02
C PHE A 583 9.43 14.10 4.88
N GLN A 584 10.58 14.37 4.26
CA GLN A 584 11.57 13.33 4.02
C GLN A 584 12.24 12.82 5.29
N GLN A 585 12.41 13.68 6.29
CA GLN A 585 12.99 13.30 7.59
C GLN A 585 12.04 12.41 8.41
N PHE A 586 10.75 12.76 8.48
CA PHE A 586 9.85 12.15 9.46
C PHE A 586 8.77 11.24 8.88
N VAL A 587 8.58 11.16 7.55
CA VAL A 587 7.48 10.34 6.98
C VAL A 587 7.54 8.87 7.43
N TYR A 588 8.73 8.28 7.52
CA TYR A 588 8.86 6.90 7.98
C TYR A 588 8.46 6.76 9.45
N GLN A 589 9.07 7.58 10.32
CA GLN A 589 8.80 7.54 11.76
C GLN A 589 7.34 7.89 12.08
N TYR A 590 6.75 8.84 11.37
CA TYR A 590 5.36 9.23 11.54
C TYR A 590 4.42 8.06 11.25
N PHE A 591 4.64 7.32 10.16
CA PHE A 591 3.75 6.22 9.80
C PHE A 591 4.05 4.90 10.53
N HIS A 592 5.30 4.70 10.99
CA HIS A 592 5.75 3.47 11.65
C HIS A 592 5.71 3.53 13.19
N LYS A 593 5.95 4.69 13.83
CA LYS A 593 5.94 4.85 15.30
C LYS A 593 4.58 5.28 15.84
N ILE A 594 3.86 6.15 15.13
CA ILE A 594 2.48 6.47 15.49
C ILE A 594 1.69 5.27 15.03
N GLU A 595 1.09 4.56 15.98
CA GLU A 595 0.34 3.34 15.77
C GLU A 595 -0.86 3.64 14.86
N ASN A 596 -0.60 3.73 13.55
CA ASN A 596 -1.60 3.94 12.53
C ASN A 596 -2.34 2.63 12.38
N THR A 597 -3.29 2.45 13.30
CA THR A 597 -4.28 1.40 13.22
C THR A 597 -5.18 1.62 12.01
N VAL A 598 -5.27 2.84 11.46
CA VAL A 598 -6.18 3.18 10.36
C VAL A 598 -5.45 3.34 9.02
N GLN A 599 -5.99 2.69 7.99
CA GLN A 599 -5.53 2.74 6.61
C GLN A 599 -6.74 2.94 5.68
N LEU A 600 -6.72 3.98 4.86
CA LEU A 600 -7.70 4.17 3.78
C LEU A 600 -7.16 3.54 2.49
N LYS A 601 -7.87 2.55 1.96
CA LYS A 601 -7.58 1.94 0.66
C LYS A 601 -8.53 2.51 -0.39
N SER A 602 -7.98 3.16 -1.41
CA SER A 602 -8.75 3.57 -2.59
C SER A 602 -8.56 2.56 -3.71
N THR A 603 -9.65 2.12 -4.34
CA THR A 603 -9.66 1.06 -5.34
C THR A 603 -10.48 1.49 -6.56
N LEU A 604 -9.88 1.47 -7.76
CA LEU A 604 -10.58 1.78 -9.01
C LEU A 604 -11.06 0.50 -9.70
N CYS A 605 -12.38 0.41 -9.85
CA CYS A 605 -13.08 -0.64 -10.58
C CYS A 605 -13.88 0.01 -11.73
N VAL A 606 -13.74 -0.50 -12.93
CA VAL A 606 -14.27 0.09 -14.17
C VAL A 606 -15.67 -0.36 -14.45
N THR A 607 -15.97 -1.63 -14.20
CA THR A 607 -17.31 -2.19 -14.41
C THR A 607 -18.23 -1.76 -13.27
N LEU A 608 -17.72 -1.73 -12.04
CA LEU A 608 -18.49 -1.33 -10.87
C LEU A 608 -19.12 0.07 -11.00
N LYS A 609 -18.46 1.02 -11.68
CA LYS A 609 -18.96 2.38 -11.90
C LYS A 609 -20.27 2.43 -12.70
N ALA A 610 -20.53 1.41 -13.54
CA ALA A 610 -21.72 1.34 -14.38
C ALA A 610 -22.97 0.89 -13.59
N PHE A 611 -22.77 0.25 -12.44
CA PHE A 611 -23.87 -0.18 -11.58
C PHE A 611 -24.35 0.97 -10.70
N LYS A 612 -25.66 1.05 -10.56
CA LYS A 612 -26.28 1.97 -9.60
C LYS A 612 -25.98 1.51 -8.18
N GLN A 613 -25.49 2.42 -7.35
CA GLN A 613 -25.22 2.16 -5.94
C GLN A 613 -26.35 2.76 -5.10
N ASN A 614 -27.04 1.94 -4.31
CA ASN A 614 -28.11 2.39 -3.42
C ASN A 614 -28.30 1.43 -2.25
N CYS A 615 -28.37 1.98 -1.03
CA CYS A 615 -28.59 1.19 0.20
C CYS A 615 -30.04 0.68 0.36
N GLY A 616 -31.00 1.20 -0.41
CA GLY A 616 -32.43 0.91 -0.25
C GLY A 616 -32.94 -0.32 -1.02
N THR A 617 -32.31 -0.71 -2.14
CA THR A 617 -32.76 -1.84 -2.98
C THR A 617 -31.65 -2.88 -3.09
N LYS A 618 -31.91 -4.08 -2.55
CA LYS A 618 -30.91 -5.14 -2.32
C LYS A 618 -31.09 -6.30 -3.31
N ASN A 619 -30.85 -6.09 -4.60
CA ASN A 619 -30.83 -7.24 -5.53
C ASN A 619 -29.43 -7.78 -5.79
N ILE A 620 -28.38 -6.94 -5.77
CA ILE A 620 -26.98 -7.37 -5.79
C ILE A 620 -26.26 -6.97 -4.50
N LYS A 621 -25.54 -7.93 -3.92
CA LYS A 621 -24.62 -7.76 -2.79
C LYS A 621 -23.18 -7.75 -3.34
N ALA A 622 -22.46 -6.65 -3.17
CA ALA A 622 -21.04 -6.60 -3.52
C ALA A 622 -20.17 -7.00 -2.32
N ILE A 623 -19.30 -7.99 -2.55
CA ILE A 623 -18.33 -8.51 -1.60
C ILE A 623 -16.94 -8.03 -2.03
N PHE A 624 -16.27 -7.30 -1.14
CA PHE A 624 -14.91 -6.80 -1.37
C PHE A 624 -13.90 -7.72 -0.68
N LEU A 625 -12.98 -8.28 -1.46
CA LEU A 625 -11.90 -9.13 -0.96
C LEU A 625 -10.67 -8.28 -0.58
N PRO A 626 -9.77 -8.76 0.31
CA PRO A 626 -8.60 -7.99 0.76
C PRO A 626 -7.68 -7.50 -0.37
N ASN A 627 -7.54 -8.30 -1.44
CA ASN A 627 -6.78 -7.91 -2.64
C ASN A 627 -7.49 -6.83 -3.48
N GLY A 628 -8.67 -6.37 -3.09
CA GLY A 628 -9.50 -5.38 -3.78
C GLY A 628 -10.42 -5.96 -4.86
N LYS A 629 -10.40 -7.29 -5.05
CA LYS A 629 -11.31 -7.97 -5.98
C LYS A 629 -12.75 -7.83 -5.48
N VAL A 630 -13.66 -7.49 -6.38
CA VAL A 630 -15.08 -7.30 -6.12
C VAL A 630 -15.86 -8.45 -6.72
N VAL A 631 -16.71 -9.08 -5.91
CA VAL A 631 -17.64 -10.13 -6.34
C VAL A 631 -19.07 -9.67 -6.06
N GLY A 632 -19.85 -9.44 -7.12
CA GLY A 632 -21.26 -9.10 -7.02
C GLY A 632 -22.14 -10.35 -7.10
N VAL A 633 -22.93 -10.61 -6.06
CA VAL A 633 -23.79 -11.80 -5.95
C VAL A 633 -25.25 -11.37 -5.83
N THR A 634 -26.15 -12.06 -6.52
CA THR A 634 -27.59 -11.82 -6.42
C THR A 634 -28.12 -12.21 -5.03
N ALA A 635 -28.69 -11.23 -4.31
CA ALA A 635 -29.28 -11.44 -2.98
C ALA A 635 -30.69 -12.06 -3.06
N LYS A 636 -31.37 -11.89 -4.19
CA LYS A 636 -32.68 -12.47 -4.54
C LYS A 636 -32.68 -12.86 -6.01
N LYS A 637 -33.70 -13.61 -6.45
CA LYS A 637 -33.92 -13.86 -7.89
C LYS A 637 -34.11 -12.50 -8.58
N VAL A 638 -33.38 -12.29 -9.68
CA VAL A 638 -33.47 -11.09 -10.52
C VAL A 638 -34.20 -11.45 -11.80
N HIS A 639 -35.24 -10.69 -12.15
CA HIS A 639 -36.02 -10.94 -13.35
C HIS A 639 -35.44 -10.21 -14.56
N LYS A 640 -35.66 -10.76 -15.76
CA LYS A 640 -35.31 -10.07 -17.01
C LYS A 640 -35.87 -8.64 -17.02
N GLY A 641 -35.02 -7.67 -17.35
CA GLY A 641 -35.33 -6.25 -17.41
C GLY A 641 -35.25 -5.50 -16.08
N GLU A 642 -35.00 -6.20 -14.96
CA GLU A 642 -34.76 -5.56 -13.66
C GLU A 642 -33.39 -4.87 -13.64
N GLU A 643 -33.31 -3.67 -13.07
CA GLU A 643 -32.06 -2.91 -12.87
C GLU A 643 -31.23 -3.60 -11.77
N LEU A 644 -29.95 -3.87 -12.02
CA LEU A 644 -29.01 -4.39 -11.04
C LEU A 644 -28.50 -3.23 -10.19
N VAL A 645 -28.90 -3.22 -8.92
CA VAL A 645 -28.53 -2.21 -7.95
C VAL A 645 -27.61 -2.86 -6.92
N ILE A 646 -26.41 -2.31 -6.80
CA ILE A 646 -25.40 -2.80 -5.88
C ILE A 646 -25.61 -2.14 -4.52
N CYS A 647 -25.76 -3.00 -3.51
CA CYS A 647 -25.56 -2.62 -2.12
C CYS A 647 -24.15 -3.08 -1.73
N PRO A 648 -23.23 -2.17 -1.37
CA PRO A 648 -21.97 -2.57 -0.78
C PRO A 648 -22.28 -3.25 0.57
N ASP A 649 -21.82 -4.49 0.74
CA ASP A 649 -21.80 -5.13 2.05
C ASP A 649 -20.35 -5.18 2.51
N PHE A 650 -19.99 -4.20 3.33
CA PHE A 650 -18.71 -4.21 4.01
C PHE A 650 -18.76 -5.35 5.03
N ALA A 651 -18.03 -6.43 4.77
CA ALA A 651 -17.87 -7.49 5.76
C ALA A 651 -17.50 -6.86 7.11
N ARG A 652 -18.28 -7.17 8.16
CA ARG A 652 -18.02 -6.62 9.50
C ARG A 652 -16.58 -6.92 9.91
N TYR A 653 -15.96 -5.99 10.63
CA TYR A 653 -14.58 -6.06 11.13
C TYR A 653 -14.12 -7.41 11.71
N ARG A 654 -15.03 -8.20 12.28
CA ARG A 654 -14.74 -9.54 12.84
C ARG A 654 -14.50 -10.62 11.78
N ASP A 655 -14.82 -10.37 10.52
CA ASP A 655 -14.72 -11.34 9.45
C ASP A 655 -13.52 -11.14 8.53
N GLN A 656 -12.68 -10.09 8.65
CA GLN A 656 -11.53 -9.94 7.73
C GLN A 656 -10.47 -11.03 7.91
N SER A 657 -10.18 -11.43 9.15
CA SER A 657 -9.31 -12.57 9.47
C SER A 657 -9.96 -13.92 9.10
N ARG A 658 -11.28 -14.05 9.30
CA ARG A 658 -12.04 -15.22 8.81
C ARG A 658 -12.15 -15.27 7.29
N ILE A 659 -12.21 -14.15 6.58
CA ILE A 659 -12.28 -14.07 5.11
C ILE A 659 -10.92 -14.39 4.50
N LEU A 660 -9.82 -14.03 5.15
CA LEU A 660 -8.48 -14.52 4.80
C LEU A 660 -8.39 -16.06 4.94
N ASP A 661 -9.07 -16.65 5.93
CA ASP A 661 -9.16 -18.11 6.13
C ASP A 661 -10.27 -18.80 5.29
N LEU A 662 -11.34 -18.11 4.92
CA LEU A 662 -12.47 -18.63 4.12
C LEU A 662 -12.18 -18.52 2.63
N ALA A 663 -11.48 -17.47 2.18
CA ALA A 663 -10.84 -17.43 0.86
C ALA A 663 -9.79 -18.54 0.72
N ARG A 664 -9.29 -19.07 1.85
CA ARG A 664 -8.43 -20.26 1.92
C ARG A 664 -9.21 -21.59 2.06
N ARG A 665 -10.51 -21.59 2.35
CA ARG A 665 -11.27 -22.83 2.69
C ARG A 665 -12.51 -23.10 1.83
N GLY A 666 -12.92 -22.21 0.94
CA GLY A 666 -13.95 -22.49 -0.07
C GLY A 666 -15.40 -22.55 0.42
N ASP A 667 -15.68 -22.32 1.70
CA ASP A 667 -17.04 -22.32 2.24
C ASP A 667 -17.58 -20.89 2.41
N PHE A 668 -18.42 -20.43 1.49
CA PHE A 668 -19.19 -19.17 1.63
C PHE A 668 -20.61 -19.44 2.14
N ASN A 669 -20.74 -19.90 3.38
CA ASN A 669 -22.03 -19.90 4.09
C ASN A 669 -22.00 -18.86 5.21
N PHE A 670 -22.54 -17.67 4.93
CA PHE A 670 -22.86 -16.72 6.00
C PHE A 670 -24.23 -17.09 6.59
N SER A 671 -24.26 -17.46 7.87
CA SER A 671 -25.50 -17.58 8.62
C SER A 671 -26.19 -16.22 8.70
N THR A 672 -27.40 -16.13 8.16
CA THR A 672 -28.29 -14.98 8.35
C THR A 672 -28.78 -14.94 9.79
N SER A 673 -28.22 -14.06 10.62
CA SER A 673 -28.86 -13.64 11.86
C SER A 673 -28.96 -12.12 11.88
N ILE A 674 -29.97 -11.62 11.17
CA ILE A 674 -30.62 -10.35 11.47
C ILE A 674 -32.11 -10.68 11.52
N GLU A 675 -32.58 -11.13 12.68
CA GLU A 675 -33.99 -11.06 13.03
C GLU A 675 -34.12 -10.02 14.15
N ASN A 676 -34.87 -8.96 13.83
CA ASN A 676 -35.71 -8.14 14.70
C ASN A 676 -35.16 -7.66 16.05
N GLU A 677 -34.55 -6.47 16.06
CA GLU A 677 -34.64 -5.55 17.20
C GLU A 677 -34.98 -4.13 16.70
N TYR A 678 -36.21 -3.96 16.22
CA TYR A 678 -36.91 -2.66 16.19
C TYR A 678 -38.41 -2.91 16.30
N GLU A 679 -38.84 -3.56 17.39
CA GLU A 679 -40.19 -3.42 17.91
C GLU A 679 -40.10 -3.27 19.43
N ASN A 680 -40.79 -2.25 19.94
CA ASN A 680 -40.82 -1.73 21.33
C ASN A 680 -39.65 -0.76 21.60
N VAL A 681 -39.86 0.54 21.78
CA VAL A 681 -40.78 1.16 22.75
C VAL A 681 -41.34 2.48 22.19
N THR A 682 -42.62 2.69 22.50
CA THR A 682 -43.48 3.89 22.33
C THR A 682 -42.82 5.24 22.54
#